data_AF-A0A8H4EPR6-F1
#
_entry.id   AF-A0A8H4EPR6-F1
#
_cell.length_a   1.000
_cell.length_b   1.000
_cell.length_c   1.000
_cell.angle_alpha   90.00
_cell.angle_beta   90.00
_cell.angle_gamma   90.00
#
_symmetry.space_group_name_H-M   'P 1'
#
loop_
_entity.id
_entity.type
_entity.pdbx_description
1 polymer ?
#
loop_
_entity_poly.entity_id
_entity_poly.type
_entity_poly.pdbx_seq_one_letter_code
_entity_poly.pdbx_strand_id
1 'polypeptide(L)'
;MDSSPPPPGSVQEPTPLSDAEKIRLKRLAKLQQGNTNTSSETSQPTASSSKTVPTRPNSLPKTPTQEKPASPIKKPSTPVNQELPEKTPPKITPPTKSFEDWQNDIISRVLQITLDKSTAEKSENRLIYLDSVVKTLMEENPGMVSFKLSKSVLDSALFARLSIDPNQMSDGDQPPQIPLFDYLLDSWKRASEIKRSIRASKTLEQSVINERVGVIDTLKELIINYVQYVLLYPDDLPQIRNSVELGPNQFVSRLLAEFDSSEGLPLDFIKELVNKVDDEGFDKLFAPALLGYSAQIRTKNILGMDYLLPLNSLVTLSEIKPLADKITKLRNWNSPNSTARIFEVGSLLGPFCKFSVFPTDEPKIAESYFANPHTRRQADIDSAMTSLRGAIRGVQQSVFKIFNNIVRSSPSAREAVLSYFAEAIKLNERRAQMQVDPFQVGSDGFLMNLTSVLLYFADPIMDMRNPKIDRIDVNYFCKSNRIDISRETKIKATQQEADTYFSSVDESASAPNFISEIFFLTIAMHHYGPLHSYEVYNNFIRDILELQKQYDRMRADQPNWAGTPMAARNEELLAHCKTQLEKYASHRIAYETQLLDQVYLDHSLKFYNLVMNWMLRIVDPTGKHPEKQIQLPLPPTPPETFAMLPEYIFEDVAEIFLFVAKYIPRAAAVSRDDLIVFIITFLKSSSYIKKPYLKAKLVEILFYFTFRSNDREVGMVTAMNSHPLALNHLLSALMSFYVEVEQTGAHTQFYDKFNIRYNISQIFKAIWGNHVHKEKLREESRNIDSFVRFANLLMNDVTFLLDESLRKLAEIHSIQTEMDNKDEWESQTQVR
;
A
#
# COMPACT_ATOMS: atom_id res chain seq x y z
N MET A 1 19.86 55.45 31.03
CA MET A 1 19.25 55.17 32.35
C MET A 1 19.55 53.71 32.61
N ASP A 2 20.77 53.43 33.07
CA ASP A 2 21.09 53.16 34.49
C ASP A 2 20.24 51.99 35.02
N SER A 3 20.75 50.84 35.46
CA SER A 3 22.02 50.55 36.15
C SER A 3 22.19 49.02 36.32
N SER A 4 23.45 48.58 36.45
CA SER A 4 23.96 47.20 36.60
C SER A 4 23.56 46.46 37.92
N PRO A 5 23.81 45.12 38.04
CA PRO A 5 23.30 44.17 39.08
C PRO A 5 24.27 44.02 40.29
N PRO A 6 23.95 43.34 41.45
CA PRO A 6 24.05 41.85 41.68
C PRO A 6 23.17 41.37 42.91
N PRO A 7 23.37 40.24 43.69
CA PRO A 7 24.28 39.06 43.66
C PRO A 7 23.57 37.67 43.91
N PRO A 8 24.31 36.53 44.08
CA PRO A 8 23.78 35.16 44.02
C PRO A 8 23.60 34.45 45.38
N GLY A 9 22.79 33.37 45.41
CA GLY A 9 22.88 32.29 46.40
C GLY A 9 21.54 31.69 46.86
N SER A 10 21.33 30.37 46.65
CA SER A 10 20.97 29.38 47.68
C SER A 10 20.35 28.10 47.09
N VAL A 11 20.78 26.98 47.68
CA VAL A 11 20.35 25.59 47.45
C VAL A 11 18.92 25.39 47.99
N GLN A 12 18.06 24.65 47.27
CA GLN A 12 16.76 24.17 47.79
C GLN A 12 16.68 22.63 47.77
N GLU A 13 16.42 22.08 48.95
CA GLU A 13 16.03 20.70 49.25
C GLU A 13 14.64 20.33 48.67
N PRO A 14 14.32 19.04 48.50
CA PRO A 14 13.07 18.60 47.88
C PRO A 14 11.84 18.80 48.78
N THR A 15 10.81 19.43 48.23
CA THR A 15 9.48 19.61 48.84
C THR A 15 8.75 18.28 49.09
N PRO A 16 7.98 18.15 50.20
CA PRO A 16 7.18 16.97 50.49
C PRO A 16 5.93 16.88 49.59
N LEU A 17 5.59 15.65 49.18
CA LEU A 17 4.43 15.30 48.34
C LEU A 17 3.11 15.89 48.86
N SER A 18 2.30 16.44 47.95
CA SER A 18 1.04 17.11 48.27
C SER A 18 -0.03 16.14 48.79
N ASP A 19 -0.92 16.64 49.64
CA ASP A 19 -1.97 15.83 50.27
C ASP A 19 -2.98 15.21 49.28
N ALA A 20 -3.04 15.74 48.05
CA ALA A 20 -3.84 15.16 46.96
C ALA A 20 -3.32 13.78 46.50
N GLU A 21 -2.00 13.57 46.52
CA GLU A 21 -1.37 12.30 46.13
C GLU A 21 -1.50 11.23 47.21
N LYS A 22 -1.48 11.63 48.49
CA LYS A 22 -1.79 10.74 49.62
C LYS A 22 -3.23 10.24 49.60
N ILE A 23 -4.19 11.07 49.16
CA ILE A 23 -5.60 10.68 49.00
C ILE A 23 -5.78 9.73 47.81
N ARG A 24 -5.03 9.93 46.72
CA ARG A 24 -5.05 9.03 45.55
C ARG A 24 -4.51 7.64 45.89
N LEU A 25 -3.41 7.57 46.65
CA LEU A 25 -2.83 6.30 47.10
C LEU A 25 -3.72 5.55 48.11
N LYS A 26 -4.43 6.27 48.99
CA LYS A 26 -5.44 5.66 49.90
C LYS A 26 -6.66 5.09 49.18
N ARG A 27 -7.05 5.64 48.01
CA ARG A 27 -8.15 5.11 47.20
C ARG A 27 -7.74 3.88 46.39
N LEU A 28 -6.51 3.83 45.89
CA LEU A 28 -5.96 2.68 45.17
C LEU A 28 -5.77 1.45 46.08
N ALA A 29 -5.35 1.65 47.33
CA ALA A 29 -5.22 0.57 48.31
C ALA A 29 -6.57 -0.06 48.73
N LYS A 30 -7.68 0.69 48.61
CA LYS A 30 -9.03 0.21 49.00
C LYS A 30 -9.75 -0.58 47.91
N LEU A 31 -9.28 -0.50 46.66
CA LEU A 31 -9.83 -1.24 45.51
C LEU A 31 -9.18 -2.61 45.30
N GLN A 32 -8.02 -2.87 45.91
CA GLN A 32 -7.33 -4.17 45.82
C GLN A 32 -7.73 -5.18 46.92
N GLN A 33 -8.54 -4.79 47.90
CA GLN A 33 -8.96 -5.67 49.01
C GLN A 33 -10.40 -6.20 48.89
N GLY A 34 -11.10 -5.95 47.78
CA GLY A 34 -12.47 -6.41 47.57
C GLY A 34 -12.61 -7.25 46.31
N ASN A 35 -12.18 -8.52 46.35
CA ASN A 35 -12.85 -9.62 45.64
C ASN A 35 -12.15 -10.96 45.89
N THR A 36 -12.56 -11.64 46.96
CA THR A 36 -12.45 -13.10 47.10
C THR A 36 -13.75 -13.65 47.71
N ASN A 37 -14.36 -14.57 46.97
CA ASN A 37 -15.30 -15.64 47.35
C ASN A 37 -16.81 -15.35 47.58
N THR A 38 -17.63 -15.97 46.73
CA THR A 38 -18.72 -16.89 47.11
C THR A 38 -19.08 -17.81 45.93
N SER A 39 -19.68 -18.95 46.24
CA SER A 39 -19.53 -20.28 45.63
C SER A 39 -20.79 -20.86 44.96
N SER A 40 -20.56 -21.81 44.03
CA SER A 40 -21.28 -23.11 43.79
C SER A 40 -22.73 -23.09 43.26
N GLU A 41 -23.13 -23.83 42.22
CA GLU A 41 -23.28 -25.30 42.16
C GLU A 41 -23.57 -25.88 40.74
N THR A 42 -22.97 -27.06 40.46
CA THR A 42 -23.40 -28.24 39.65
C THR A 42 -24.08 -28.15 38.26
N SER A 43 -23.50 -28.82 37.25
CA SER A 43 -23.89 -30.19 36.80
C SER A 43 -23.01 -30.75 35.65
N GLN A 44 -22.69 -32.05 35.75
CA GLN A 44 -22.02 -32.96 34.78
C GLN A 44 -22.98 -33.35 33.60
N PRO A 45 -22.60 -34.09 32.51
CA PRO A 45 -21.55 -35.12 32.45
C PRO A 45 -20.77 -35.33 31.11
N THR A 46 -19.83 -36.30 31.22
CA THR A 46 -19.37 -37.30 30.23
C THR A 46 -18.28 -36.98 29.20
N ALA A 47 -17.18 -37.70 29.38
CA ALA A 47 -16.08 -37.92 28.47
C ALA A 47 -16.43 -38.90 27.34
N SER A 48 -15.80 -38.71 26.17
CA SER A 48 -15.37 -39.84 25.34
C SER A 48 -14.08 -39.48 24.59
N SER A 49 -13.13 -40.38 24.73
CA SER A 49 -11.80 -40.39 24.14
C SER A 49 -11.84 -40.85 22.69
N SER A 50 -11.02 -40.26 21.82
CA SER A 50 -10.29 -41.07 20.83
C SER A 50 -8.98 -40.38 20.42
N LYS A 51 -7.92 -41.17 20.54
CA LYS A 51 -6.55 -40.88 20.10
C LYS A 51 -6.46 -41.05 18.60
N THR A 52 -5.64 -40.26 17.92
CA THR A 52 -4.86 -40.73 16.76
C THR A 52 -3.62 -39.86 16.60
N VAL A 53 -2.46 -40.52 16.60
CA VAL A 53 -1.15 -40.00 16.19
C VAL A 53 -0.65 -40.91 15.04
N PRO A 54 0.47 -40.62 14.37
CA PRO A 54 0.55 -40.02 13.04
C PRO A 54 1.11 -41.03 12.01
N THR A 55 1.17 -40.71 10.72
CA THR A 55 2.12 -41.41 9.82
C THR A 55 2.45 -40.65 8.52
N ARG A 56 3.75 -40.56 8.26
CA ARG A 56 4.47 -40.34 6.98
C ARG A 56 5.83 -41.06 7.16
N PRO A 57 6.68 -41.34 6.14
CA PRO A 57 6.55 -41.26 4.66
C PRO A 57 7.22 -42.48 3.91
N ASN A 58 7.49 -42.32 2.59
CA ASN A 58 8.35 -43.12 1.64
C ASN A 58 7.67 -44.28 0.87
N SER A 59 8.01 -44.68 -0.38
CA SER A 59 8.89 -44.25 -1.49
C SER A 59 8.65 -45.15 -2.73
N LEU A 60 9.09 -44.71 -3.93
CA LEU A 60 9.08 -45.32 -5.30
C LEU A 60 9.48 -46.81 -5.46
N PRO A 61 9.17 -47.49 -6.61
CA PRO A 61 10.15 -47.63 -7.73
C PRO A 61 9.64 -47.79 -9.21
N LYS A 62 10.31 -47.07 -10.14
CA LYS A 62 10.96 -47.44 -11.46
C LYS A 62 10.30 -48.32 -12.58
N THR A 63 10.12 -47.69 -13.78
CA THR A 63 10.54 -48.00 -15.21
C THR A 63 10.45 -49.42 -15.84
N PRO A 64 10.27 -49.62 -17.18
CA PRO A 64 11.20 -49.13 -18.24
C PRO A 64 10.64 -48.80 -19.66
N THR A 65 11.53 -48.16 -20.42
CA THR A 65 11.54 -47.73 -21.84
C THR A 65 11.70 -48.88 -22.85
N GLN A 66 11.18 -48.75 -24.08
CA GLN A 66 11.86 -49.23 -25.30
C GLN A 66 11.45 -48.50 -26.59
N GLU A 67 12.47 -47.97 -27.27
CA GLU A 67 12.57 -47.47 -28.66
C GLU A 67 12.48 -48.61 -29.70
N LYS A 68 12.16 -48.43 -31.00
CA LYS A 68 13.04 -48.00 -32.16
C LYS A 68 12.39 -48.57 -33.48
N PRO A 69 12.96 -48.51 -34.72
CA PRO A 69 13.07 -47.41 -35.70
C PRO A 69 12.67 -47.79 -37.18
N ALA A 70 12.82 -46.86 -38.15
CA ALA A 70 13.45 -47.02 -39.49
C ALA A 70 12.79 -46.24 -40.68
N SER A 71 13.37 -45.08 -41.01
CA SER A 71 14.00 -44.57 -42.27
C SER A 71 13.62 -45.12 -43.69
N PRO A 72 14.15 -44.58 -44.83
CA PRO A 72 14.11 -43.21 -45.44
C PRO A 72 13.82 -43.25 -46.99
N ILE A 73 14.21 -42.19 -47.75
CA ILE A 73 14.44 -42.06 -49.24
C ILE A 73 13.24 -41.41 -50.01
N LYS A 74 13.32 -40.30 -50.79
CA LYS A 74 14.37 -39.55 -51.52
C LYS A 74 13.89 -38.10 -51.84
N LYS A 75 14.80 -37.12 -51.80
CA LYS A 75 14.85 -35.94 -52.72
C LYS A 75 15.43 -36.43 -54.08
N PRO A 76 15.37 -35.74 -55.24
CA PRO A 76 15.33 -34.27 -55.42
C PRO A 76 14.51 -33.72 -56.61
N SER A 77 14.21 -32.40 -56.60
CA SER A 77 14.48 -31.44 -57.70
C SER A 77 13.57 -30.21 -57.63
N THR A 78 14.14 -29.04 -57.29
CA THR A 78 13.76 -27.75 -57.89
C THR A 78 14.30 -27.69 -59.33
N PRO A 79 13.90 -26.76 -60.22
CA PRO A 79 12.81 -25.78 -60.16
C PRO A 79 11.97 -25.71 -61.47
N VAL A 80 10.65 -25.46 -61.39
CA VAL A 80 9.90 -24.85 -62.52
C VAL A 80 8.87 -23.88 -61.95
N ASN A 81 8.89 -22.65 -62.46
CA ASN A 81 7.90 -21.59 -62.22
C ASN A 81 6.46 -22.12 -62.35
N GLN A 82 5.67 -22.05 -61.29
CA GLN A 82 4.21 -22.02 -61.39
C GLN A 82 3.64 -21.00 -60.39
N GLU A 83 2.75 -20.18 -60.93
CA GLU A 83 2.07 -19.05 -60.31
C GLU A 83 1.34 -19.44 -59.01
N LEU A 84 1.27 -18.49 -58.08
CA LEU A 84 0.39 -18.57 -56.92
C LEU A 84 -1.07 -18.80 -57.38
N PRO A 85 -1.82 -19.77 -56.81
CA PRO A 85 -3.26 -19.75 -56.93
C PRO A 85 -3.82 -18.65 -56.03
N GLU A 86 -4.43 -17.67 -56.69
CA GLU A 86 -5.30 -16.64 -56.15
C GLU A 86 -6.36 -17.29 -55.22
N LYS A 87 -6.39 -16.89 -53.94
CA LYS A 87 -7.46 -17.27 -53.02
C LYS A 87 -8.74 -16.56 -53.47
N THR A 88 -9.66 -17.29 -54.10
CA THR A 88 -11.01 -16.81 -54.41
C THR A 88 -11.75 -16.32 -53.15
N PRO A 89 -12.37 -15.12 -53.16
CA PRO A 89 -13.16 -14.62 -52.03
C PRO A 89 -14.43 -15.47 -51.81
N PRO A 90 -14.95 -15.53 -50.57
CA PRO A 90 -16.16 -16.29 -50.26
C PRO A 90 -17.37 -15.77 -51.05
N LYS A 91 -18.15 -16.69 -51.65
CA LYS A 91 -19.42 -16.38 -52.33
C LYS A 91 -20.45 -15.89 -51.30
N ILE A 92 -20.93 -14.66 -51.47
CA ILE A 92 -22.06 -14.09 -50.74
C ILE A 92 -23.35 -14.79 -51.22
N THR A 93 -24.14 -15.30 -50.29
CA THR A 93 -25.42 -15.99 -50.57
C THR A 93 -26.60 -15.15 -50.09
N PRO A 94 -27.70 -15.02 -50.86
CA PRO A 94 -28.89 -14.31 -50.40
C PRO A 94 -29.52 -15.00 -49.17
N PRO A 95 -30.13 -14.25 -48.25
CA PRO A 95 -30.68 -14.79 -47.02
C PRO A 95 -31.82 -15.79 -47.30
N THR A 96 -31.80 -16.94 -46.62
CA THR A 96 -32.76 -18.04 -46.78
C THR A 96 -34.17 -17.77 -46.22
N LYS A 97 -34.33 -16.73 -45.40
CA LYS A 97 -35.61 -16.28 -44.83
C LYS A 97 -35.85 -14.82 -45.18
N SER A 98 -37.11 -14.42 -45.37
CA SER A 98 -37.49 -13.01 -45.48
C SER A 98 -37.09 -12.25 -44.20
N PHE A 99 -36.94 -10.93 -44.29
CA PHE A 99 -36.55 -10.11 -43.13
C PHE A 99 -37.57 -10.21 -41.99
N GLU A 100 -38.87 -10.17 -42.32
CA GLU A 100 -39.97 -10.27 -41.35
C GLU A 100 -40.05 -11.64 -40.68
N ASP A 101 -39.87 -12.73 -41.44
CA ASP A 101 -39.90 -14.09 -40.88
C ASP A 101 -38.68 -14.36 -39.99
N TRP A 102 -37.52 -13.83 -40.39
CA TRP A 102 -36.32 -13.88 -39.57
C TRP A 102 -36.50 -13.08 -38.28
N GLN A 103 -37.09 -11.88 -38.36
CA GLN A 103 -37.34 -11.03 -37.21
C GLN A 103 -38.29 -11.70 -36.21
N ASN A 104 -39.38 -12.28 -36.68
CA ASN A 104 -40.32 -13.03 -35.85
C ASN A 104 -39.64 -14.21 -35.14
N ASP A 105 -38.89 -15.02 -35.89
CA ASP A 105 -38.15 -16.19 -35.37
C ASP A 105 -37.14 -15.80 -34.28
N ILE A 106 -36.38 -14.72 -34.48
CA ILE A 106 -35.38 -14.26 -33.52
C ILE A 106 -36.02 -13.67 -32.27
N ILE A 107 -37.04 -12.82 -32.40
CA ILE A 107 -37.72 -12.23 -31.23
C ILE A 107 -38.40 -13.35 -30.41
N SER A 108 -39.08 -14.29 -31.09
CA SER A 108 -39.65 -15.48 -30.44
C SER A 108 -38.61 -16.31 -29.71
N ARG A 109 -37.44 -16.53 -30.31
CA ARG A 109 -36.36 -17.31 -29.68
C ARG A 109 -35.72 -16.59 -28.50
N VAL A 110 -35.54 -15.27 -28.58
CA VAL A 110 -34.91 -14.47 -27.51
C VAL A 110 -35.83 -14.35 -26.31
N LEU A 111 -37.08 -13.94 -26.53
CA LEU A 111 -38.05 -13.69 -25.47
C LEU A 111 -38.87 -14.93 -25.10
N GLN A 112 -38.77 -16.03 -25.83
CA GLN A 112 -39.57 -17.25 -25.61
C GLN A 112 -41.09 -16.98 -25.66
N ILE A 113 -41.51 -16.17 -26.63
CA ILE A 113 -42.93 -15.78 -26.85
C ILE A 113 -43.36 -16.06 -28.28
N THR A 114 -44.66 -16.26 -28.49
CA THR A 114 -45.27 -16.41 -29.82
C THR A 114 -46.64 -15.73 -29.89
N LEU A 115 -46.97 -15.20 -31.07
CA LEU A 115 -48.30 -14.67 -31.40
C LEU A 115 -49.16 -15.69 -32.17
N ASP A 116 -48.61 -16.87 -32.48
CA ASP A 116 -49.32 -17.97 -33.12
C ASP A 116 -49.52 -19.13 -32.14
N LYS A 117 -50.79 -19.45 -31.90
CA LYS A 117 -51.24 -20.51 -31.00
C LYS A 117 -50.79 -21.90 -31.46
N SER A 118 -50.75 -22.15 -32.76
CA SER A 118 -50.35 -23.46 -33.31
C SER A 118 -48.86 -23.74 -33.14
N THR A 119 -48.05 -22.69 -33.08
CA THR A 119 -46.60 -22.76 -32.82
C THR A 119 -46.29 -22.94 -31.34
N ALA A 120 -47.13 -22.40 -30.43
CA ALA A 120 -47.03 -22.63 -28.99
C ALA A 120 -47.28 -24.11 -28.65
N GLU A 121 -48.37 -24.68 -29.16
CA GLU A 121 -48.79 -26.07 -28.91
C GLU A 121 -47.77 -27.12 -29.39
N LYS A 122 -47.03 -26.81 -30.47
CA LYS A 122 -45.95 -27.67 -31.01
C LYS A 122 -44.62 -27.56 -30.26
N SER A 123 -44.47 -26.56 -29.39
CA SER A 123 -43.18 -26.21 -28.77
C SER A 123 -42.93 -26.85 -27.40
N GLU A 124 -43.76 -27.83 -26.98
CA GLU A 124 -43.67 -28.50 -25.67
C GLU A 124 -43.57 -27.50 -24.50
N ASN A 125 -44.42 -26.46 -24.49
CA ASN A 125 -44.47 -25.39 -23.48
C ASN A 125 -43.22 -24.51 -23.34
N ARG A 126 -42.34 -24.48 -24.35
CA ARG A 126 -41.16 -23.60 -24.37
C ARG A 126 -41.47 -22.16 -24.80
N LEU A 127 -42.53 -21.95 -25.58
CA LEU A 127 -42.96 -20.61 -26.04
C LEU A 127 -44.30 -20.25 -25.41
N ILE A 128 -44.39 -19.04 -24.84
CA ILE A 128 -45.62 -18.54 -24.24
C ILE A 128 -46.45 -17.77 -25.28
N TYR A 129 -47.72 -18.15 -25.42
CA TYR A 129 -48.66 -17.47 -26.30
C TYR A 129 -49.22 -16.20 -25.63
N LEU A 130 -49.12 -15.05 -26.31
CA LEU A 130 -49.57 -13.77 -25.79
C LEU A 130 -50.97 -13.39 -26.30
N ASP A 131 -52.00 -13.95 -25.65
CA ASP A 131 -53.41 -13.74 -26.03
C ASP A 131 -53.87 -12.28 -25.98
N SER A 132 -53.40 -11.51 -24.98
CA SER A 132 -53.72 -10.09 -24.83
C SER A 132 -53.23 -9.24 -25.99
N VAL A 133 -52.01 -9.48 -26.46
CA VAL A 133 -51.39 -8.73 -27.58
C VAL A 133 -52.06 -9.09 -28.90
N VAL A 134 -52.41 -10.36 -29.09
CA VAL A 134 -53.14 -10.81 -30.29
C VAL A 134 -54.51 -10.16 -30.36
N LYS A 135 -55.25 -10.07 -29.25
CA LYS A 135 -56.55 -9.39 -29.18
C LYS A 135 -56.46 -7.90 -29.55
N THR A 136 -55.48 -7.19 -29.00
CA THR A 136 -55.26 -5.77 -29.34
C THR A 136 -54.90 -5.57 -30.82
N LEU A 137 -54.05 -6.43 -31.39
CA LEU A 137 -53.69 -6.33 -32.81
C LEU A 137 -54.84 -6.72 -33.76
N MET A 138 -55.74 -7.61 -33.34
CA MET A 138 -56.97 -7.94 -34.07
C MET A 138 -57.97 -6.78 -34.08
N GLU A 139 -58.06 -6.03 -32.98
CA GLU A 139 -58.88 -4.82 -32.90
C GLU A 139 -58.34 -3.68 -33.78
N GLU A 140 -57.01 -3.53 -33.84
CA GLU A 140 -56.34 -2.52 -34.68
C GLU A 140 -56.36 -2.89 -36.18
N ASN A 141 -56.36 -4.19 -36.53
CA ASN A 141 -56.31 -4.67 -37.91
C ASN A 141 -57.31 -5.84 -38.14
N PRO A 142 -58.61 -5.54 -38.38
CA PRO A 142 -59.68 -6.55 -38.44
C PRO A 142 -59.59 -7.56 -39.61
N GLY A 143 -58.69 -7.35 -40.57
CA GLY A 143 -58.51 -8.18 -41.77
C GLY A 143 -57.34 -9.16 -41.74
N MET A 144 -56.54 -9.16 -40.67
CA MET A 144 -55.30 -9.95 -40.58
C MET A 144 -55.47 -11.12 -39.61
N VAL A 145 -55.21 -12.35 -40.08
CA VAL A 145 -55.48 -13.60 -39.32
C VAL A 145 -54.21 -14.15 -38.66
N SER A 146 -53.03 -13.67 -39.06
CA SER A 146 -51.73 -14.08 -38.51
C SER A 146 -50.87 -12.86 -38.25
N PHE A 147 -50.37 -12.73 -37.02
CA PHE A 147 -49.51 -11.63 -36.59
C PHE A 147 -48.07 -12.13 -36.39
N LYS A 148 -47.09 -11.34 -36.83
CA LYS A 148 -45.66 -11.62 -36.65
C LYS A 148 -45.07 -10.63 -35.65
N LEU A 149 -44.14 -11.10 -34.83
CA LEU A 149 -43.35 -10.24 -33.95
C LEU A 149 -42.41 -9.38 -34.79
N SER A 150 -42.51 -8.07 -34.61
CA SER A 150 -41.72 -7.08 -35.30
C SER A 150 -41.23 -6.01 -34.31
N LYS A 151 -40.44 -5.04 -34.79
CA LYS A 151 -39.96 -3.91 -33.99
C LYS A 151 -41.09 -3.08 -33.39
N SER A 152 -42.22 -2.94 -34.09
CA SER A 152 -43.34 -2.09 -33.66
C SER A 152 -44.16 -2.71 -32.52
N VAL A 153 -44.18 -4.04 -32.41
CA VAL A 153 -44.96 -4.78 -31.41
C VAL A 153 -44.09 -5.17 -30.20
N LEU A 154 -42.79 -4.93 -30.26
CA LEU A 154 -41.82 -5.49 -29.32
C LEU A 154 -42.06 -5.05 -27.87
N ASP A 155 -42.39 -3.79 -27.66
CA ASP A 155 -42.64 -3.20 -26.34
C ASP A 155 -43.88 -3.80 -25.69
N SER A 156 -45.02 -3.75 -26.39
CA SER A 156 -46.28 -4.36 -25.94
C SER A 156 -46.15 -5.87 -25.71
N ALA A 157 -45.38 -6.57 -26.55
CA ALA A 157 -45.14 -8.00 -26.41
C ALA A 157 -44.30 -8.35 -25.17
N LEU A 158 -43.24 -7.59 -24.90
CA LEU A 158 -42.42 -7.80 -23.72
C LEU A 158 -43.17 -7.42 -22.44
N PHE A 159 -43.89 -6.29 -22.44
CA PHE A 159 -44.73 -5.90 -21.31
C PHE A 159 -45.78 -6.95 -21.00
N ALA A 160 -46.54 -7.41 -22.00
CA ALA A 160 -47.55 -8.45 -21.82
C ALA A 160 -46.97 -9.74 -21.24
N ARG A 161 -45.74 -10.10 -21.63
CA ARG A 161 -45.03 -11.25 -21.06
C ARG A 161 -44.62 -11.04 -19.60
N LEU A 162 -44.22 -9.84 -19.22
CA LEU A 162 -43.84 -9.49 -17.84
C LEU A 162 -45.06 -9.32 -16.92
N SER A 163 -46.23 -8.96 -17.46
CA SER A 163 -47.49 -8.82 -16.71
C SER A 163 -48.23 -10.14 -16.43
N ILE A 164 -47.71 -11.28 -16.90
CA ILE A 164 -48.30 -12.60 -16.59
C ILE A 164 -48.04 -12.91 -15.12
N ASP A 165 -49.10 -13.04 -14.32
CA ASP A 165 -48.96 -13.33 -12.89
C ASP A 165 -48.49 -14.77 -12.67
N PRO A 166 -47.28 -14.99 -12.13
CA PRO A 166 -46.76 -16.33 -11.88
C PRO A 166 -47.47 -17.03 -10.72
N ASN A 167 -48.30 -16.32 -9.93
CA ASN A 167 -49.00 -16.86 -8.78
C ASN A 167 -50.43 -17.32 -9.10
N GLN A 168 -50.96 -17.00 -10.29
CA GLN A 168 -52.31 -17.42 -10.70
C GLN A 168 -52.26 -18.72 -11.51
N MET A 169 -53.04 -19.71 -11.11
CA MET A 169 -53.28 -20.90 -11.93
C MET A 169 -54.31 -20.55 -13.01
N SER A 170 -53.89 -20.52 -14.27
CA SER A 170 -54.81 -20.47 -15.42
C SER A 170 -55.04 -21.88 -15.97
N ASP A 171 -56.22 -22.11 -16.55
CA ASP A 171 -56.57 -23.37 -17.22
C ASP A 171 -55.65 -23.63 -18.42
N GLY A 172 -54.70 -24.55 -18.26
CA GLY A 172 -54.00 -25.21 -19.37
C GLY A 172 -52.48 -25.06 -19.41
N ASP A 173 -51.90 -23.95 -18.93
CA ASP A 173 -50.45 -23.72 -18.95
C ASP A 173 -49.96 -23.20 -17.59
N GLN A 174 -49.04 -23.92 -16.96
CA GLN A 174 -48.40 -23.44 -15.73
C GLN A 174 -47.44 -22.28 -16.08
N PRO A 175 -47.62 -21.07 -15.50
CA PRO A 175 -46.69 -19.98 -15.76
C PRO A 175 -45.29 -20.32 -15.19
N PRO A 176 -44.21 -19.92 -15.88
CA PRO A 176 -42.86 -20.24 -15.45
C PRO A 176 -42.53 -19.59 -14.11
N GLN A 177 -42.12 -20.41 -13.14
CA GLN A 177 -41.68 -20.00 -11.81
C GLN A 177 -40.22 -19.48 -11.82
N ILE A 178 -39.93 -18.52 -12.71
CA ILE A 178 -38.60 -17.88 -12.82
C ILE A 178 -38.72 -16.40 -12.45
N PRO A 179 -37.86 -15.84 -11.58
CA PRO A 179 -37.85 -14.41 -11.28
C PRO A 179 -37.70 -13.57 -12.57
N LEU A 180 -38.41 -12.44 -12.63
CA LEU A 180 -38.44 -11.61 -13.85
C LEU A 180 -37.04 -11.14 -14.26
N PHE A 181 -36.18 -10.78 -13.30
CA PHE A 181 -34.79 -10.43 -13.57
C PHE A 181 -33.99 -11.57 -14.23
N ASP A 182 -34.11 -12.80 -13.72
CA ASP A 182 -33.39 -13.96 -14.27
C ASP A 182 -33.87 -14.27 -15.70
N TYR A 183 -35.18 -14.16 -15.95
CA TYR A 183 -35.75 -14.30 -17.29
C TYR A 183 -35.22 -13.23 -18.26
N LEU A 184 -35.16 -11.96 -17.84
CA LEU A 184 -34.64 -10.86 -18.64
C LEU A 184 -33.14 -11.00 -18.89
N LEU A 185 -32.37 -11.44 -17.90
CA LEU A 185 -30.94 -11.72 -18.02
C LEU A 185 -30.68 -12.84 -19.02
N ASP A 186 -31.45 -13.93 -18.96
CA ASP A 186 -31.32 -15.03 -19.92
C ASP A 186 -31.76 -14.63 -21.32
N SER A 187 -32.76 -13.77 -21.44
CA SER A 187 -33.17 -13.17 -22.71
C SER A 187 -32.04 -12.32 -23.29
N TRP A 188 -31.38 -11.50 -22.47
CA TRP A 188 -30.21 -10.72 -22.88
C TRP A 188 -29.03 -11.60 -23.31
N LYS A 189 -28.77 -12.70 -22.59
CA LYS A 189 -27.72 -13.69 -22.95
C LYS A 189 -28.00 -14.30 -24.32
N ARG A 190 -29.23 -14.76 -24.57
CA ARG A 190 -29.67 -15.29 -25.87
C ARG A 190 -29.53 -14.26 -26.99
N ALA A 191 -29.97 -13.02 -26.76
CA ALA A 191 -29.83 -11.92 -27.72
C ALA A 191 -28.35 -11.67 -28.09
N SER A 192 -27.47 -11.67 -27.08
CA SER A 192 -26.04 -11.43 -27.25
C SER A 192 -25.33 -12.56 -28.01
N GLU A 193 -25.71 -13.82 -27.76
CA GLU A 193 -25.20 -14.98 -28.50
C GLU A 193 -25.60 -14.92 -29.98
N ILE A 194 -26.87 -14.61 -30.27
CA ILE A 194 -27.39 -14.45 -31.63
C ILE A 194 -26.69 -13.29 -32.35
N LYS A 195 -26.51 -12.14 -31.68
CA LYS A 195 -25.75 -10.99 -32.22
C LYS A 195 -24.33 -11.38 -32.61
N ARG A 196 -23.63 -12.15 -31.75
CA ARG A 196 -22.27 -12.64 -32.01
C ARG A 196 -22.24 -13.58 -33.22
N SER A 197 -23.20 -14.50 -33.31
CA SER A 197 -23.33 -15.44 -34.43
C SER A 197 -23.55 -14.71 -35.77
N ILE A 198 -24.42 -13.70 -35.79
CA ILE A 198 -24.71 -12.92 -37.01
C ILE A 198 -23.48 -12.11 -37.45
N ARG A 199 -22.78 -11.46 -36.51
CA ARG A 199 -21.56 -10.69 -36.81
C ARG A 199 -20.41 -11.58 -37.30
N ALA A 200 -20.35 -12.84 -36.88
CA ALA A 200 -19.32 -13.79 -37.29
C ALA A 200 -19.62 -14.45 -38.66
N SER A 201 -20.81 -14.22 -39.23
CA SER A 201 -21.20 -14.80 -40.50
C SER A 201 -20.36 -14.25 -41.66
N LYS A 202 -19.75 -15.14 -42.43
CA LYS A 202 -18.98 -14.81 -43.65
C LYS A 202 -19.80 -14.94 -44.95
N THR A 203 -21.07 -15.36 -44.83
CA THR A 203 -21.93 -15.72 -45.97
C THR A 203 -23.01 -14.68 -46.27
N LEU A 204 -23.29 -13.79 -45.31
CA LEU A 204 -24.29 -12.73 -45.43
C LEU A 204 -23.65 -11.42 -45.91
N GLU A 205 -24.41 -10.62 -46.65
CA GLU A 205 -24.01 -9.28 -47.06
C GLU A 205 -23.94 -8.32 -45.84
N GLN A 206 -22.99 -7.38 -45.85
CA GLN A 206 -22.75 -6.47 -44.73
C GLN A 206 -23.96 -5.58 -44.41
N SER A 207 -24.73 -5.18 -45.43
CA SER A 207 -25.98 -4.40 -45.29
C SER A 207 -27.02 -5.17 -44.45
N VAL A 208 -27.24 -6.45 -44.77
CA VAL A 208 -28.15 -7.36 -44.07
C VAL A 208 -27.67 -7.64 -42.64
N ILE A 209 -26.36 -7.82 -42.44
CA ILE A 209 -25.78 -7.98 -41.10
C ILE A 209 -26.08 -6.74 -40.25
N ASN A 210 -25.87 -5.54 -40.78
CA ASN A 210 -26.11 -4.30 -40.05
C ASN A 210 -27.59 -4.11 -39.70
N GLU A 211 -28.50 -4.40 -40.63
CA GLU A 211 -29.95 -4.30 -40.40
C GLU A 211 -30.43 -5.27 -39.30
N ARG A 212 -29.98 -6.53 -39.37
CA ARG A 212 -30.29 -7.59 -38.39
C ARG A 212 -29.71 -7.30 -37.02
N VAL A 213 -28.46 -6.84 -36.97
CA VAL A 213 -27.81 -6.40 -35.72
C VAL A 213 -28.57 -5.22 -35.11
N GLY A 214 -29.04 -4.27 -35.94
CA GLY A 214 -29.87 -3.16 -35.48
C GLY A 214 -31.18 -3.59 -34.81
N VAL A 215 -31.83 -4.67 -35.30
CA VAL A 215 -32.99 -5.25 -34.60
C VAL A 215 -32.63 -5.78 -33.21
N ILE A 216 -31.51 -6.50 -33.12
CA ILE A 216 -31.06 -7.08 -31.85
C ILE A 216 -30.61 -5.99 -30.88
N ASP A 217 -30.01 -4.90 -31.37
CA ASP A 217 -29.60 -3.77 -30.54
C ASP A 217 -30.82 -3.07 -29.91
N THR A 218 -31.89 -2.84 -30.69
CA THR A 218 -33.17 -2.33 -30.14
C THR A 218 -33.76 -3.29 -29.11
N LEU A 219 -33.71 -4.61 -29.37
CA LEU A 219 -34.20 -5.63 -28.45
C LEU A 219 -33.41 -5.66 -27.13
N LYS A 220 -32.08 -5.59 -27.22
CA LYS A 220 -31.20 -5.55 -26.04
C LYS A 220 -31.43 -4.28 -25.23
N GLU A 221 -31.55 -3.13 -25.89
CA GLU A 221 -31.84 -1.85 -25.24
C GLU A 221 -33.16 -1.91 -24.47
N LEU A 222 -34.21 -2.46 -25.07
CA LEU A 222 -35.50 -2.64 -24.42
C LEU A 222 -35.41 -3.60 -23.22
N ILE A 223 -34.71 -4.73 -23.36
CA ILE A 223 -34.48 -5.67 -22.25
C ILE A 223 -33.77 -4.96 -21.09
N ILE A 224 -32.74 -4.16 -21.35
CA ILE A 224 -32.02 -3.41 -20.30
C ILE A 224 -32.93 -2.38 -19.61
N ASN A 225 -33.80 -1.69 -20.35
CA ASN A 225 -34.76 -0.76 -19.76
C ASN A 225 -35.73 -1.47 -18.80
N TYR A 226 -36.27 -2.64 -19.20
CA TYR A 226 -37.12 -3.43 -18.31
C TYR A 226 -36.36 -4.08 -17.16
N VAL A 227 -35.07 -4.44 -17.33
CA VAL A 227 -34.21 -4.86 -16.23
C VAL A 227 -34.09 -3.76 -15.19
N GLN A 228 -33.80 -2.52 -15.62
CA GLN A 228 -33.74 -1.37 -14.73
C GLN A 228 -35.07 -1.16 -14.01
N TYR A 229 -36.19 -1.21 -14.74
CA TYR A 229 -37.52 -1.04 -14.16
C TYR A 229 -37.86 -2.11 -13.12
N VAL A 230 -37.68 -3.41 -13.45
CA VAL A 230 -37.95 -4.54 -12.54
C VAL A 230 -37.07 -4.49 -11.29
N LEU A 231 -35.82 -4.07 -11.42
CA LEU A 231 -34.89 -3.98 -10.29
C LEU A 231 -35.19 -2.77 -9.39
N LEU A 232 -35.62 -1.64 -9.94
CA LEU A 232 -35.89 -0.42 -9.16
C LEU A 232 -37.32 -0.38 -8.59
N TYR A 233 -38.28 -1.00 -9.26
CA TYR A 233 -39.69 -1.03 -8.91
C TYR A 233 -40.22 -2.48 -8.88
N PRO A 234 -39.76 -3.31 -7.92
CA PRO A 234 -40.10 -4.72 -7.89
C PRO A 234 -41.60 -5.00 -7.65
N ASP A 235 -42.33 -4.06 -7.04
CA ASP A 235 -43.75 -4.23 -6.69
C ASP A 235 -44.72 -3.91 -7.86
N ASP A 236 -44.23 -3.24 -8.91
CA ASP A 236 -45.08 -2.78 -10.02
C ASP A 236 -45.49 -3.90 -11.00
N LEU A 237 -44.77 -5.02 -10.99
CA LEU A 237 -45.02 -6.19 -11.84
C LEU A 237 -45.27 -7.44 -10.99
N PRO A 238 -46.13 -8.38 -11.43
CA PRO A 238 -46.44 -9.56 -10.66
C PRO A 238 -45.22 -10.50 -10.62
N GLN A 239 -44.60 -10.63 -9.44
CA GLN A 239 -43.44 -11.49 -9.20
C GLN A 239 -43.78 -12.68 -8.31
N ILE A 240 -42.88 -13.66 -8.30
CA ILE A 240 -43.02 -14.90 -7.53
C ILE A 240 -42.93 -14.57 -6.04
N ARG A 241 -43.88 -15.06 -5.24
CA ARG A 241 -43.91 -14.83 -3.78
C ARG A 241 -43.00 -15.76 -2.97
N ASN A 242 -42.05 -16.45 -3.61
CA ASN A 242 -41.13 -17.39 -2.96
C ASN A 242 -40.07 -16.63 -2.15
N SER A 243 -39.32 -17.34 -1.30
CA SER A 243 -38.27 -16.82 -0.40
C SER A 243 -37.02 -16.26 -1.10
N VAL A 244 -37.15 -15.72 -2.31
CA VAL A 244 -36.08 -15.11 -3.10
C VAL A 244 -36.10 -13.61 -2.82
N GLU A 245 -34.95 -13.03 -2.52
CA GLU A 245 -34.82 -11.58 -2.38
C GLU A 245 -35.08 -10.91 -3.74
N LEU A 246 -36.18 -10.16 -3.86
CA LEU A 246 -36.55 -9.44 -5.09
C LEU A 246 -35.92 -8.04 -5.14
N GLY A 247 -35.84 -7.46 -6.35
CA GLY A 247 -35.37 -6.09 -6.56
C GLY A 247 -33.84 -5.94 -6.52
N PRO A 248 -33.29 -4.85 -5.96
CA PRO A 248 -31.85 -4.58 -6.00
C PRO A 248 -30.97 -5.67 -5.37
N ASN A 249 -31.48 -6.35 -4.34
CA ASN A 249 -30.73 -7.40 -3.64
C ASN A 249 -30.47 -8.64 -4.53
N GLN A 250 -31.39 -8.94 -5.45
CA GLN A 250 -31.18 -9.99 -6.46
C GLN A 250 -29.98 -9.65 -7.35
N PHE A 251 -29.91 -8.39 -7.81
CA PHE A 251 -28.80 -7.90 -8.62
C PHE A 251 -27.48 -7.90 -7.84
N VAL A 252 -27.50 -7.42 -6.58
CA VAL A 252 -26.32 -7.36 -5.70
C VAL A 252 -25.74 -8.76 -5.48
N SER A 253 -26.58 -9.74 -5.17
CA SER A 253 -26.13 -11.13 -4.96
C SER A 253 -25.43 -11.71 -6.18
N ARG A 254 -25.97 -11.43 -7.38
CA ARG A 254 -25.40 -11.87 -8.67
C ARG A 254 -24.13 -11.11 -9.03
N LEU A 255 -24.04 -9.82 -8.67
CA LEU A 255 -22.85 -9.02 -8.91
C LEU A 255 -21.70 -9.47 -8.00
N LEU A 256 -21.97 -9.85 -6.75
CA LEU A 256 -20.97 -10.35 -5.80
C LEU A 256 -20.37 -11.72 -6.17
N ALA A 257 -21.02 -12.47 -7.07
CA ALA A 257 -20.53 -13.74 -7.60
C ALA A 257 -19.44 -13.55 -8.68
N GLU A 258 -18.80 -14.63 -9.11
CA GLU A 258 -17.79 -14.61 -10.17
C GLU A 258 -18.41 -14.22 -11.52
N PHE A 259 -17.84 -13.22 -12.21
CA PHE A 259 -18.36 -12.75 -13.50
C PHE A 259 -18.33 -13.84 -14.57
N ASP A 260 -19.29 -13.75 -15.51
CA ASP A 260 -19.48 -14.72 -16.59
C ASP A 260 -19.73 -16.19 -16.13
N SER A 261 -19.90 -16.44 -14.83
CA SER A 261 -20.34 -17.74 -14.29
C SER A 261 -21.86 -17.92 -14.42
N SER A 262 -22.36 -19.11 -14.07
CA SER A 262 -23.82 -19.37 -14.02
C SER A 262 -24.53 -18.52 -12.98
N GLU A 263 -23.85 -18.21 -11.88
CA GLU A 263 -24.36 -17.42 -10.77
C GLU A 263 -24.10 -15.92 -10.95
N GLY A 264 -23.07 -15.55 -11.71
CA GLY A 264 -22.68 -14.16 -11.93
C GLY A 264 -23.29 -13.48 -13.16
N LEU A 265 -22.95 -12.21 -13.30
CA LEU A 265 -23.40 -11.36 -14.40
C LEU A 265 -22.37 -11.28 -15.52
N PRO A 266 -22.79 -11.28 -16.80
CA PRO A 266 -21.90 -11.01 -17.92
C PRO A 266 -21.34 -9.58 -17.90
N LEU A 267 -20.06 -9.40 -18.19
CA LEU A 267 -19.43 -8.07 -18.13
C LEU A 267 -20.05 -7.05 -19.10
N ASP A 268 -20.42 -7.49 -20.30
CA ASP A 268 -21.06 -6.62 -21.28
C ASP A 268 -22.48 -6.20 -20.86
N PHE A 269 -23.17 -7.02 -20.07
CA PHE A 269 -24.46 -6.66 -19.48
C PHE A 269 -24.29 -5.56 -18.43
N ILE A 270 -23.29 -5.69 -17.56
CA ILE A 270 -22.96 -4.66 -16.56
C ILE A 270 -22.64 -3.33 -17.26
N LYS A 271 -21.82 -3.36 -18.32
CA LYS A 271 -21.49 -2.14 -19.11
C LYS A 271 -22.72 -1.48 -19.71
N GLU A 272 -23.64 -2.26 -20.30
CA GLU A 272 -24.86 -1.72 -20.89
C GLU A 272 -25.79 -1.12 -19.81
N LEU A 273 -25.94 -1.79 -18.67
CA LEU A 273 -26.78 -1.33 -17.56
C LEU A 273 -26.25 -0.04 -16.91
N VAL A 274 -24.95 0.04 -16.61
CA VAL A 274 -24.35 1.26 -15.99
C VAL A 274 -24.54 2.50 -16.85
N ASN A 275 -24.49 2.36 -18.18
CA ASN A 275 -24.69 3.47 -19.11
C ASN A 275 -26.13 3.96 -19.18
N LYS A 276 -27.10 3.12 -18.80
CA LYS A 276 -28.53 3.46 -18.82
C LYS A 276 -29.02 4.05 -17.51
N VAL A 277 -28.45 3.58 -16.41
CA VAL A 277 -28.86 3.97 -15.06
C VAL A 277 -28.37 5.39 -14.74
N ASP A 278 -29.25 6.19 -14.14
CA ASP A 278 -28.94 7.53 -13.61
C ASP A 278 -28.16 7.45 -12.28
N ASP A 279 -27.99 8.56 -11.57
CA ASP A 279 -27.23 8.54 -10.31
C ASP A 279 -28.04 7.87 -9.18
N GLU A 280 -29.36 8.10 -9.09
CA GLU A 280 -30.22 7.46 -8.08
C GLU A 280 -30.31 5.94 -8.26
N GLY A 281 -30.49 5.47 -9.50
CA GLY A 281 -30.46 4.05 -9.77
C GLY A 281 -29.08 3.42 -9.55
N PHE A 282 -27.99 4.17 -9.73
CA PHE A 282 -26.65 3.68 -9.45
C PHE A 282 -26.45 3.45 -7.95
N ASP A 283 -26.92 4.39 -7.13
CA ASP A 283 -26.89 4.29 -5.67
C ASP A 283 -27.75 3.14 -5.15
N LYS A 284 -28.86 2.81 -5.81
CA LYS A 284 -29.71 1.67 -5.42
C LYS A 284 -29.16 0.32 -5.89
N LEU A 285 -28.56 0.23 -7.08
CA LEU A 285 -28.15 -1.04 -7.69
C LEU A 285 -26.67 -1.39 -7.48
N PHE A 286 -25.77 -0.45 -7.76
CA PHE A 286 -24.33 -0.71 -7.76
C PHE A 286 -23.66 -0.40 -6.43
N ALA A 287 -24.07 0.67 -5.74
CA ALA A 287 -23.45 1.05 -4.47
C ALA A 287 -23.51 -0.06 -3.40
N PRO A 288 -24.63 -0.79 -3.20
CA PRO A 288 -24.68 -1.84 -2.18
C PRO A 288 -23.75 -3.01 -2.49
N ALA A 289 -23.57 -3.36 -3.76
CA ALA A 289 -22.62 -4.40 -4.17
C ALA A 289 -21.16 -3.97 -4.00
N LEU A 290 -20.84 -2.72 -4.36
CA LEU A 290 -19.50 -2.14 -4.15
C LEU A 290 -19.16 -2.08 -2.65
N LEU A 291 -20.12 -1.70 -1.81
CA LEU A 291 -20.02 -1.76 -0.36
C LEU A 291 -19.93 -3.20 0.14
N GLY A 292 -20.62 -4.14 -0.50
CA GLY A 292 -20.55 -5.57 -0.23
C GLY A 292 -19.14 -6.13 -0.41
N TYR A 293 -18.44 -5.80 -1.50
CA TYR A 293 -17.04 -6.20 -1.69
C TYR A 293 -16.13 -5.61 -0.61
N SER A 294 -16.28 -4.33 -0.31
CA SER A 294 -15.54 -3.66 0.77
C SER A 294 -15.80 -4.33 2.12
N ALA A 295 -17.05 -4.68 2.41
CA ALA A 295 -17.46 -5.41 3.62
C ALA A 295 -16.87 -6.82 3.71
N GLN A 296 -16.86 -7.57 2.61
CA GLN A 296 -16.22 -8.88 2.56
C GLN A 296 -14.71 -8.77 2.82
N ILE A 297 -14.04 -7.77 2.24
CA ILE A 297 -12.59 -7.62 2.43
C ILE A 297 -12.23 -7.19 3.85
N ARG A 298 -13.08 -6.41 4.54
CA ARG A 298 -12.81 -6.00 5.92
C ARG A 298 -12.49 -7.17 6.86
N THR A 299 -13.07 -8.34 6.64
CA THR A 299 -12.88 -9.52 7.50
C THR A 299 -11.83 -10.50 6.97
N LYS A 300 -11.20 -10.20 5.84
CA LYS A 300 -10.26 -11.11 5.14
C LYS A 300 -8.81 -10.67 5.34
N ASN A 301 -7.90 -11.62 5.19
CA ASN A 301 -6.46 -11.40 5.17
C ASN A 301 -5.79 -12.28 4.10
N ILE A 302 -4.47 -12.18 3.96
CA ILE A 302 -3.73 -12.89 2.90
C ILE A 302 -3.64 -14.42 3.08
N LEU A 303 -4.11 -14.99 4.20
CA LEU A 303 -4.02 -16.43 4.47
C LEU A 303 -5.00 -17.27 3.64
N GLY A 304 -6.22 -16.77 3.42
CA GLY A 304 -7.35 -17.56 2.95
C GLY A 304 -7.55 -17.62 1.44
N MET A 305 -6.81 -16.82 0.65
CA MET A 305 -7.03 -16.59 -0.80
C MET A 305 -8.45 -16.11 -1.19
N ASP A 306 -9.37 -16.05 -0.23
CA ASP A 306 -10.75 -15.62 -0.34
C ASP A 306 -10.90 -14.12 -0.58
N TYR A 307 -9.85 -13.35 -0.34
CA TYR A 307 -9.75 -11.93 -0.70
C TYR A 307 -9.62 -11.71 -2.21
N LEU A 308 -9.22 -12.72 -2.99
CA LEU A 308 -8.95 -12.58 -4.42
C LEU A 308 -10.22 -12.28 -5.23
N LEU A 309 -11.33 -12.95 -4.91
CA LEU A 309 -12.61 -12.73 -5.60
C LEU A 309 -13.06 -11.26 -5.51
N PRO A 310 -13.30 -10.67 -4.32
CA PRO A 310 -13.74 -9.27 -4.24
C PRO A 310 -12.70 -8.28 -4.80
N LEU A 311 -11.40 -8.57 -4.67
CA LEU A 311 -10.34 -7.74 -5.24
C LEU A 311 -10.37 -7.74 -6.77
N ASN A 312 -10.37 -8.92 -7.40
CA ASN A 312 -10.40 -9.07 -8.85
C ASN A 312 -11.71 -8.58 -9.46
N SER A 313 -12.83 -8.76 -8.74
CA SER A 313 -14.11 -8.20 -9.14
C SER A 313 -14.06 -6.68 -9.21
N LEU A 314 -13.52 -6.02 -8.18
CA LEU A 314 -13.40 -4.56 -8.19
C LEU A 314 -12.40 -4.06 -9.25
N VAL A 315 -11.29 -4.79 -9.49
CA VAL A 315 -10.37 -4.50 -10.60
C VAL A 315 -11.13 -4.49 -11.93
N THR A 316 -11.91 -5.54 -12.21
CA THR A 316 -12.65 -5.68 -13.47
C THR A 316 -13.74 -4.62 -13.60
N LEU A 317 -14.48 -4.33 -12.53
CA LEU A 317 -15.50 -3.28 -12.53
C LEU A 317 -14.89 -1.90 -12.77
N SER A 318 -13.72 -1.60 -12.18
CA SER A 318 -13.05 -0.32 -12.38
C SER A 318 -12.60 -0.09 -13.84
N GLU A 319 -12.44 -1.13 -14.66
CA GLU A 319 -12.13 -0.97 -16.10
C GLU A 319 -13.31 -0.39 -16.89
N ILE A 320 -14.54 -0.48 -16.35
CA ILE A 320 -15.73 0.09 -16.94
C ILE A 320 -15.76 1.59 -16.63
N LYS A 321 -15.29 2.40 -17.59
CA LYS A 321 -15.11 3.85 -17.43
C LYS A 321 -16.30 4.60 -16.79
N PRO A 322 -17.57 4.40 -17.22
CA PRO A 322 -18.73 5.03 -16.57
C PRO A 322 -18.91 4.64 -15.10
N LEU A 323 -18.64 3.38 -14.77
CA LEU A 323 -18.72 2.87 -13.39
C LEU A 323 -17.59 3.48 -12.54
N ALA A 324 -16.37 3.52 -13.06
CA ALA A 324 -15.22 4.12 -12.38
C ALA A 324 -15.39 5.61 -12.10
N ASP A 325 -16.08 6.36 -12.97
CA ASP A 325 -16.46 7.75 -12.71
C ASP A 325 -17.45 7.86 -11.55
N LYS A 326 -18.56 7.10 -11.60
CA LYS A 326 -19.61 7.13 -10.58
C LYS A 326 -19.16 6.61 -9.20
N ILE A 327 -18.21 5.67 -9.14
CA ILE A 327 -17.64 5.17 -7.88
C ILE A 327 -17.20 6.32 -6.95
N THR A 328 -16.61 7.38 -7.51
CA THR A 328 -16.08 8.50 -6.71
C THR A 328 -17.14 9.43 -6.14
N LYS A 329 -18.39 9.33 -6.62
CA LYS A 329 -19.53 10.13 -6.17
C LYS A 329 -20.27 9.49 -4.99
N LEU A 330 -19.96 8.22 -4.69
CA LEU A 330 -20.57 7.51 -3.57
C LEU A 330 -20.21 8.20 -2.25
N ARG A 331 -21.19 8.31 -1.34
CA ARG A 331 -20.98 8.88 0.00
C ARG A 331 -19.86 8.18 0.78
N ASN A 332 -19.64 6.90 0.50
CA ASN A 332 -18.62 6.08 1.15
C ASN A 332 -17.26 6.13 0.42
N TRP A 333 -17.12 6.87 -0.69
CA TRP A 333 -15.81 7.11 -1.30
C TRP A 333 -14.83 7.69 -0.28
N ASN A 334 -15.29 8.72 0.42
CA ASN A 334 -14.64 9.30 1.58
C ASN A 334 -15.71 9.58 2.66
N SER A 335 -15.56 8.97 3.83
CA SER A 335 -16.49 9.16 4.94
C SER A 335 -16.23 10.51 5.62
N PRO A 336 -17.18 11.47 5.60
CA PRO A 336 -16.96 12.79 6.18
C PRO A 336 -16.73 12.71 7.69
N ASN A 337 -15.79 13.51 8.21
CA ASN A 337 -15.41 13.56 9.63
C ASN A 337 -14.91 12.22 10.21
N SER A 338 -14.18 11.44 9.41
CA SER A 338 -13.59 10.17 9.88
C SER A 338 -12.33 10.39 10.71
N THR A 339 -12.09 9.51 11.69
CA THR A 339 -10.74 9.31 12.23
C THR A 339 -9.93 8.44 11.25
N ALA A 340 -8.60 8.38 11.38
CA ALA A 340 -7.75 7.59 10.50
C ALA A 340 -8.19 6.12 10.40
N ARG A 341 -8.54 5.49 11.53
CA ARG A 341 -9.00 4.10 11.57
C ARG A 341 -10.38 3.91 10.94
N ILE A 342 -11.28 4.87 11.14
CA ILE A 342 -12.61 4.85 10.49
C ILE A 342 -12.44 5.06 8.99
N PHE A 343 -11.50 5.88 8.54
CA PHE A 343 -11.20 6.07 7.12
C PHE A 343 -10.68 4.77 6.49
N GLU A 344 -9.73 4.10 7.13
CA GLU A 344 -9.19 2.81 6.68
C GLU A 344 -10.27 1.72 6.51
N VAL A 345 -11.25 1.67 7.41
CA VAL A 345 -12.26 0.59 7.42
C VAL A 345 -13.57 0.98 6.72
N GLY A 346 -13.94 2.25 6.82
CA GLY A 346 -15.24 2.79 6.41
C GLY A 346 -15.26 3.42 5.02
N SER A 347 -14.11 3.85 4.49
CA SER A 347 -14.02 4.28 3.09
C SER A 347 -14.13 3.07 2.15
N LEU A 348 -14.57 3.31 0.91
CA LEU A 348 -14.82 2.25 -0.05
C LEU A 348 -13.55 1.43 -0.36
N LEU A 349 -12.44 2.12 -0.63
CA LEU A 349 -11.16 1.51 -1.01
C LEU A 349 -10.23 1.24 0.18
N GLY A 350 -10.50 1.80 1.36
CA GLY A 350 -9.67 1.61 2.55
C GLY A 350 -9.38 0.14 2.89
N PRO A 351 -10.40 -0.73 2.96
CA PRO A 351 -10.20 -2.15 3.27
C PRO A 351 -9.34 -2.89 2.24
N PHE A 352 -9.33 -2.47 0.98
CA PHE A 352 -8.47 -3.07 -0.06
C PHE A 352 -7.01 -2.68 0.14
N CYS A 353 -6.74 -1.57 0.83
CA CYS A 353 -5.41 -1.04 1.06
C CYS A 353 -4.76 -1.55 2.36
N LYS A 354 -5.46 -2.28 3.24
CA LYS A 354 -4.92 -2.62 4.57
C LYS A 354 -4.06 -3.89 4.65
N PHE A 355 -4.02 -4.72 3.60
CA PHE A 355 -3.37 -6.04 3.66
C PHE A 355 -1.88 -5.92 3.97
N SER A 356 -1.42 -6.57 5.04
CA SER A 356 -0.01 -6.58 5.44
C SER A 356 0.36 -7.89 6.14
N VAL A 357 1.64 -8.02 6.47
CA VAL A 357 2.16 -9.08 7.35
C VAL A 357 2.56 -8.52 8.71
N PHE A 358 2.25 -7.25 9.00
CA PHE A 358 2.70 -6.61 10.22
C PHE A 358 2.03 -7.24 11.44
N PRO A 359 2.79 -7.61 12.49
CA PRO A 359 2.21 -8.24 13.67
C PRO A 359 1.19 -7.37 14.42
N THR A 360 1.30 -6.04 14.29
CA THR A 360 0.35 -5.05 14.84
C THR A 360 -0.99 -5.09 14.11
N ASP A 361 -0.99 -5.40 12.82
CA ASP A 361 -2.17 -5.45 11.96
C ASP A 361 -2.80 -6.86 11.96
N GLU A 362 -1.96 -7.89 11.73
CA GLU A 362 -2.35 -9.27 11.47
C GLU A 362 -1.42 -10.27 12.21
N PRO A 363 -1.50 -10.38 13.56
CA PRO A 363 -0.59 -11.20 14.37
C PRO A 363 -0.60 -12.69 13.98
N LYS A 364 -1.76 -13.19 13.52
CA LYS A 364 -1.94 -14.58 13.11
C LYS A 364 -1.01 -15.00 11.97
N ILE A 365 -0.61 -14.06 11.11
CA ILE A 365 0.29 -14.35 10.00
C ILE A 365 1.68 -14.69 10.53
N ALA A 366 2.21 -13.89 11.46
CA ALA A 366 3.50 -14.14 12.09
C ALA A 366 3.51 -15.48 12.85
N GLU A 367 2.43 -15.80 13.55
CA GLU A 367 2.27 -17.07 14.27
C GLU A 367 2.21 -18.27 13.30
N SER A 368 1.46 -18.15 12.21
CA SER A 368 1.28 -19.25 11.25
C SER A 368 2.54 -19.50 10.42
N TYR A 369 3.14 -18.43 9.88
CA TYR A 369 4.27 -18.52 8.95
C TYR A 369 5.64 -18.57 9.63
N PHE A 370 5.80 -18.04 10.84
CA PHE A 370 7.12 -17.83 11.44
C PHE A 370 7.26 -18.29 12.91
N ALA A 371 6.29 -19.05 13.46
CA ALA A 371 6.44 -19.63 14.80
C ALA A 371 7.69 -20.50 14.94
N ASN A 372 8.36 -20.38 16.09
CA ASN A 372 9.59 -21.10 16.46
C ASN A 372 10.71 -20.98 15.40
N PRO A 373 11.14 -19.75 15.04
CA PRO A 373 12.05 -19.58 13.91
C PRO A 373 13.42 -20.24 14.12
N HIS A 374 13.88 -20.37 15.37
CA HIS A 374 15.16 -21.01 15.71
C HIS A 374 15.23 -22.51 15.38
N THR A 375 14.08 -23.18 15.25
CA THR A 375 14.02 -24.61 14.92
C THR A 375 13.77 -24.88 13.44
N ARG A 376 13.49 -23.83 12.65
CA ARG A 376 13.22 -23.93 11.22
C ARG A 376 14.49 -23.79 10.40
N ARG A 377 14.48 -24.36 9.19
CA ARG A 377 15.56 -24.13 8.22
C ARG A 377 15.41 -22.74 7.64
N GLN A 378 16.52 -22.05 7.43
CA GLN A 378 16.52 -20.71 6.84
C GLN A 378 15.81 -20.67 5.48
N ALA A 379 16.02 -21.70 4.63
CA ALA A 379 15.36 -21.79 3.33
C ALA A 379 13.82 -21.84 3.40
N ASP A 380 13.25 -22.43 4.45
CA ASP A 380 11.79 -22.49 4.64
C ASP A 380 11.26 -21.10 5.03
N ILE A 381 12.01 -20.37 5.85
CA ILE A 381 11.72 -18.97 6.22
C ILE A 381 11.79 -18.10 4.97
N ASP A 382 12.86 -18.18 4.19
CA ASP A 382 13.05 -17.37 2.97
C ASP A 382 11.94 -17.63 1.94
N SER A 383 11.52 -18.89 1.80
CA SER A 383 10.39 -19.29 0.94
C SER A 383 9.06 -18.68 1.42
N ALA A 384 8.79 -18.74 2.73
CA ALA A 384 7.63 -18.10 3.34
C ALA A 384 7.63 -16.57 3.13
N MET A 385 8.77 -15.91 3.35
CA MET A 385 8.94 -14.47 3.10
C MET A 385 8.66 -14.13 1.63
N THR A 386 9.20 -14.93 0.70
CA THR A 386 9.01 -14.73 -0.75
C THR A 386 7.55 -14.88 -1.16
N SER A 387 6.85 -15.89 -0.63
CA SER A 387 5.42 -16.11 -0.89
C SER A 387 4.57 -14.92 -0.41
N LEU A 388 4.77 -14.47 0.83
CA LEU A 388 4.04 -13.35 1.41
C LEU A 388 4.32 -12.04 0.68
N ARG A 389 5.57 -11.77 0.30
CA ARG A 389 5.95 -10.63 -0.55
C ARG A 389 5.23 -10.66 -1.89
N GLY A 390 5.15 -11.83 -2.53
CA GLY A 390 4.41 -12.03 -3.77
C GLY A 390 2.92 -11.72 -3.63
N ALA A 391 2.29 -12.18 -2.55
CA ALA A 391 0.88 -11.91 -2.26
C ALA A 391 0.62 -10.41 -2.03
N ILE A 392 1.41 -9.75 -1.19
CA ILE A 392 1.30 -8.30 -0.93
C ILE A 392 1.48 -7.51 -2.23
N ARG A 393 2.48 -7.86 -3.05
CA ARG A 393 2.72 -7.20 -4.33
C ARG A 393 1.54 -7.35 -5.29
N GLY A 394 0.93 -8.55 -5.35
CA GLY A 394 -0.28 -8.79 -6.13
C GLY A 394 -1.44 -7.90 -5.69
N VAL A 395 -1.63 -7.73 -4.38
CA VAL A 395 -2.63 -6.80 -3.84
C VAL A 395 -2.32 -5.36 -4.23
N GLN A 396 -1.08 -4.89 -4.02
CA GLN A 396 -0.66 -3.53 -4.35
C GLN A 396 -0.86 -3.21 -5.84
N GLN A 397 -0.53 -4.13 -6.75
CA GLN A 397 -0.73 -3.96 -8.18
C GLN A 397 -2.22 -3.88 -8.56
N SER A 398 -3.06 -4.72 -7.97
CA SER A 398 -4.50 -4.69 -8.17
C SER A 398 -5.13 -3.39 -7.66
N VAL A 399 -4.73 -2.94 -6.47
CA VAL A 399 -5.18 -1.67 -5.89
C VAL A 399 -4.72 -0.48 -6.75
N PHE A 400 -3.46 -0.45 -7.20
CA PHE A 400 -2.98 0.56 -8.14
C PHE A 400 -3.82 0.56 -9.43
N LYS A 401 -4.11 -0.62 -10.00
CA LYS A 401 -4.94 -0.72 -11.21
C LYS A 401 -6.33 -0.12 -11.00
N ILE A 402 -6.95 -0.36 -9.85
CA ILE A 402 -8.24 0.27 -9.48
C ILE A 402 -8.11 1.79 -9.46
N PHE A 403 -7.17 2.35 -8.68
CA PHE A 403 -6.97 3.80 -8.62
C PHE A 403 -6.64 4.41 -9.99
N ASN A 404 -5.77 3.76 -10.78
CA ASN A 404 -5.38 4.23 -12.10
C ASN A 404 -6.55 4.24 -13.09
N ASN A 405 -7.41 3.22 -13.05
CA ASN A 405 -8.62 3.19 -13.87
C ASN A 405 -9.58 4.34 -13.51
N ILE A 406 -9.73 4.64 -12.21
CA ILE A 406 -10.54 5.76 -11.71
C ILE A 406 -9.93 7.12 -12.13
N VAL A 407 -8.62 7.32 -11.95
CA VAL A 407 -7.92 8.55 -12.36
C VAL A 407 -8.06 8.85 -13.87
N ARG A 408 -8.16 7.81 -14.69
CA ARG A 408 -8.30 7.90 -16.14
C ARG A 408 -9.75 8.00 -16.61
N SER A 409 -10.73 7.86 -15.72
CA SER A 409 -12.15 7.89 -16.10
C SER A 409 -12.64 9.32 -16.39
N SER A 410 -12.35 10.28 -15.52
CA SER A 410 -12.70 11.68 -15.71
C SER A 410 -11.79 12.64 -14.90
N PRO A 411 -11.76 13.94 -15.23
CA PRO A 411 -11.08 14.93 -14.40
C PRO A 411 -11.62 15.01 -12.96
N SER A 412 -12.94 14.85 -12.77
CA SER A 412 -13.56 14.82 -11.44
C SER A 412 -13.11 13.62 -10.63
N ALA A 413 -13.05 12.43 -11.25
CA ALA A 413 -12.59 11.22 -10.59
C ALA A 413 -11.11 11.29 -10.22
N ARG A 414 -10.28 11.92 -11.07
CA ARG A 414 -8.88 12.22 -10.75
C ARG A 414 -8.76 13.10 -9.50
N GLU A 415 -9.51 14.19 -9.42
CA GLU A 415 -9.51 15.07 -8.26
C GLU A 415 -9.99 14.35 -6.99
N ALA A 416 -11.00 13.50 -7.10
CA ALA A 416 -11.50 12.69 -5.99
C ALA A 416 -10.44 11.69 -5.46
N VAL A 417 -9.60 11.13 -6.34
CA VAL A 417 -8.46 10.27 -5.96
C VAL A 417 -7.34 11.07 -5.29
N LEU A 418 -6.98 12.25 -5.82
CA LEU A 418 -5.99 13.12 -5.17
C LEU A 418 -6.46 13.55 -3.78
N SER A 419 -7.75 13.89 -3.64
CA SER A 419 -8.38 14.23 -2.38
C SER A 419 -8.43 13.04 -1.41
N TYR A 420 -8.60 11.81 -1.90
CA TYR A 420 -8.55 10.61 -1.08
C TYR A 420 -7.16 10.41 -0.45
N PHE A 421 -6.08 10.54 -1.23
CA PHE A 421 -4.71 10.44 -0.69
C PHE A 421 -4.40 11.57 0.29
N ALA A 422 -4.84 12.80 -0.03
CA ALA A 422 -4.67 13.96 0.84
C ALA A 422 -5.36 13.78 2.20
N GLU A 423 -6.60 13.30 2.21
CA GLU A 423 -7.33 13.02 3.45
C GLU A 423 -6.64 11.91 4.26
N ALA A 424 -6.16 10.85 3.59
CA ALA A 424 -5.40 9.80 4.25
C ALA A 424 -4.12 10.33 4.92
N ILE A 425 -3.40 11.26 4.28
CA ILE A 425 -2.22 11.93 4.85
C ILE A 425 -2.62 12.77 6.06
N LYS A 426 -3.60 13.66 5.89
CA LYS A 426 -4.08 14.59 6.92
C LYS A 426 -4.52 13.88 8.19
N LEU A 427 -5.25 12.77 8.06
CA LEU A 427 -5.71 11.98 9.20
C LEU A 427 -4.56 11.27 9.94
N ASN A 428 -3.38 11.16 9.32
CA ASN A 428 -2.23 10.43 9.83
C ASN A 428 -1.04 11.32 10.21
N GLU A 429 -1.17 12.65 10.20
CA GLU A 429 -0.12 13.58 10.63
C GLU A 429 0.40 13.29 12.05
N ARG A 430 -0.46 12.72 12.92
CA ARG A 430 -0.09 12.30 14.28
C ARG A 430 0.99 11.22 14.32
N ARG A 431 1.25 10.52 13.21
CA ARG A 431 2.32 9.51 13.12
C ARG A 431 3.72 10.13 13.24
N ALA A 432 3.86 11.44 13.05
CA ALA A 432 5.14 12.15 13.27
C ALA A 432 5.40 12.52 14.75
N GLN A 433 4.50 12.19 15.68
CA GLN A 433 4.70 12.46 17.11
C GLN A 433 5.66 11.45 17.75
N MET A 434 6.44 11.88 18.76
CA MET A 434 7.37 10.98 19.49
C MET A 434 6.69 9.77 20.14
N GLN A 435 5.42 9.90 20.53
CA GLN A 435 4.61 8.80 21.05
C GLN A 435 3.29 8.79 20.29
N VAL A 436 3.15 7.80 19.41
CA VAL A 436 1.95 7.63 18.60
C VAL A 436 1.01 6.67 19.32
N ASP A 437 -0.25 7.08 19.47
CA ASP A 437 -1.32 6.18 19.88
C ASP A 437 -1.80 5.37 18.66
N PRO A 438 -1.59 4.04 18.61
CA PRO A 438 -1.96 3.22 17.45
C PRO A 438 -3.47 3.24 17.14
N PHE A 439 -4.32 3.61 18.10
CA PHE A 439 -5.77 3.68 17.90
C PHE A 439 -6.24 4.98 17.23
N GLN A 440 -5.38 5.99 17.17
CA GLN A 440 -5.70 7.29 16.59
C GLN A 440 -5.17 7.47 15.16
N VAL A 441 -4.38 6.52 14.68
CA VAL A 441 -3.75 6.53 13.35
C VAL A 441 -4.19 5.31 12.54
N GLY A 442 -3.97 5.35 11.23
CA GLY A 442 -4.17 4.21 10.34
C GLY A 442 -3.08 3.16 10.55
N SER A 443 -3.36 1.92 10.13
CA SER A 443 -2.38 0.82 10.21
C SER A 443 -1.13 1.06 9.36
N ASP A 444 -0.03 0.39 9.73
CA ASP A 444 1.21 0.38 8.93
C ASP A 444 0.95 -0.22 7.54
N GLY A 445 0.19 -1.31 7.47
CA GLY A 445 -0.22 -1.96 6.23
C GLY A 445 -0.95 -1.02 5.28
N PHE A 446 -1.91 -0.27 5.83
CA PHE A 446 -2.67 0.72 5.08
C PHE A 446 -1.79 1.77 4.42
N LEU A 447 -0.92 2.43 5.18
CA LEU A 447 -0.08 3.50 4.64
C LEU A 447 1.05 2.98 3.75
N MET A 448 1.64 1.82 4.03
CA MET A 448 2.62 1.22 3.12
C MET A 448 2.02 0.89 1.75
N ASN A 449 0.79 0.39 1.71
CA ASN A 449 0.13 0.07 0.44
C ASN A 449 -0.30 1.33 -0.32
N LEU A 450 -0.82 2.36 0.36
CA LEU A 450 -1.08 3.66 -0.29
C LEU A 450 0.21 4.29 -0.83
N THR A 451 1.31 4.18 -0.09
CA THR A 451 2.62 4.61 -0.55
C THR A 451 3.03 3.86 -1.81
N SER A 452 2.84 2.53 -1.84
CA SER A 452 3.14 1.71 -3.01
C SER A 452 2.31 2.12 -4.23
N VAL A 453 1.03 2.45 -4.04
CA VAL A 453 0.16 2.95 -5.12
C VAL A 453 0.67 4.29 -5.66
N LEU A 454 1.06 5.21 -4.79
CA LEU A 454 1.65 6.50 -5.18
C LEU A 454 3.00 6.34 -5.88
N LEU A 455 3.83 5.39 -5.45
CA LEU A 455 5.07 5.01 -6.15
C LEU A 455 4.80 4.52 -7.57
N TYR A 456 3.78 3.68 -7.79
CA TYR A 456 3.38 3.27 -9.14
C TYR A 456 2.86 4.44 -9.99
N PHE A 457 2.17 5.42 -9.40
CA PHE A 457 1.83 6.66 -10.12
C PHE A 457 3.05 7.51 -10.44
N ALA A 458 4.08 7.47 -9.59
CA ALA A 458 5.33 8.18 -9.80
C ALA A 458 6.29 7.46 -10.77
N ASP A 459 6.03 6.21 -11.17
CA ASP A 459 6.93 5.46 -12.08
C ASP A 459 7.32 6.25 -13.34
N PRO A 460 6.38 6.93 -14.04
CA PRO A 460 6.72 7.69 -15.23
C PRO A 460 7.64 8.89 -14.98
N ILE A 461 7.89 9.30 -13.74
CA ILE A 461 8.78 10.42 -13.37
C ILE A 461 10.10 9.95 -12.74
N MET A 462 10.22 8.69 -12.34
CA MET A 462 11.40 8.10 -11.68
C MET A 462 12.43 7.46 -12.64
N ASP A 463 12.40 7.84 -13.93
CA ASP A 463 13.38 7.34 -14.90
C ASP A 463 14.81 7.71 -14.48
N MET A 464 15.80 6.84 -14.75
CA MET A 464 17.19 6.97 -14.28
C MET A 464 17.88 8.32 -14.59
N ARG A 465 17.43 9.05 -15.62
CA ARG A 465 17.95 10.40 -15.97
C ARG A 465 17.06 11.55 -15.51
N ASN A 466 15.95 11.25 -14.84
CA ASN A 466 14.93 12.19 -14.38
C ASN A 466 14.55 13.25 -15.44
N PRO A 467 14.23 12.88 -16.70
CA PRO A 467 13.99 13.83 -17.78
C PRO A 467 12.74 14.72 -17.56
N LYS A 468 11.88 14.34 -16.61
CA LYS A 468 10.66 15.08 -16.24
C LYS A 468 10.82 15.85 -14.93
N ILE A 469 12.03 15.95 -14.38
CA ILE A 469 12.30 16.68 -13.13
C ILE A 469 11.83 18.13 -13.20
N ASP A 470 11.93 18.75 -14.38
CA ASP A 470 11.45 20.12 -14.66
C ASP A 470 9.94 20.29 -14.59
N ARG A 471 9.17 19.20 -14.64
CA ARG A 471 7.72 19.26 -14.52
C ARG A 471 7.24 19.34 -13.08
N ILE A 472 8.14 19.10 -12.11
CA ILE A 472 7.84 19.19 -10.69
C ILE A 472 7.91 20.66 -10.29
N ASP A 473 6.77 21.21 -9.91
CA ASP A 473 6.64 22.62 -9.56
C ASP A 473 7.30 22.91 -8.20
N VAL A 474 8.37 23.70 -8.20
CA VAL A 474 9.09 24.11 -6.98
C VAL A 474 8.21 24.99 -6.07
N ASN A 475 7.22 25.68 -6.64
CA ASN A 475 6.30 26.55 -5.91
C ASN A 475 4.99 25.84 -5.54
N TYR A 476 4.97 24.50 -5.50
CA TYR A 476 3.77 23.72 -5.22
C TYR A 476 3.03 24.15 -3.95
N PHE A 477 3.75 24.35 -2.84
CA PHE A 477 3.17 24.76 -1.56
C PHE A 477 2.64 26.21 -1.54
N CYS A 478 3.01 27.03 -2.54
CA CYS A 478 2.38 28.32 -2.76
C CYS A 478 1.04 28.19 -3.53
N LYS A 479 0.83 27.09 -4.28
CA LYS A 479 -0.32 26.92 -5.18
C LYS A 479 -1.36 25.94 -4.67
N SER A 480 -1.01 25.07 -3.72
CA SER A 480 -1.85 24.01 -3.21
C SER A 480 -1.86 23.97 -1.70
N ASN A 481 -3.05 23.79 -1.14
CA ASN A 481 -3.29 23.55 0.28
C ASN A 481 -3.62 22.06 0.57
N ARG A 482 -3.40 21.16 -0.40
CA ARG A 482 -3.74 19.75 -0.28
C ARG A 482 -2.95 19.04 0.83
N ILE A 483 -1.71 19.48 1.06
CA ILE A 483 -0.85 19.04 2.16
C ILE A 483 -0.63 20.27 3.03
N ASP A 484 -1.10 20.21 4.28
CA ASP A 484 -0.92 21.32 5.23
C ASP A 484 0.51 21.28 5.77
N ILE A 485 1.28 22.33 5.48
CA ILE A 485 2.64 22.50 6.00
C ILE A 485 2.74 23.68 6.96
N SER A 486 1.62 24.28 7.37
CA SER A 486 1.61 25.52 8.18
C SER A 486 2.39 25.37 9.48
N ARG A 487 2.28 24.21 10.14
CA ARG A 487 2.96 23.88 11.40
C ARG A 487 4.30 23.19 11.23
N GLU A 488 4.66 22.85 9.99
CA GLU A 488 5.89 22.14 9.71
C GLU A 488 7.10 23.05 9.84
N THR A 489 8.16 22.56 10.46
CA THR A 489 9.42 23.31 10.53
C THR A 489 10.00 23.42 9.12
N LYS A 490 10.48 24.60 8.74
CA LYS A 490 11.10 24.82 7.43
C LYS A 490 12.60 24.58 7.50
N ILE A 491 13.22 24.17 6.38
CA ILE A 491 14.66 23.87 6.32
C ILE A 491 15.50 25.02 6.90
N LYS A 492 15.19 26.26 6.48
CA LYS A 492 15.94 27.45 6.92
C LYS A 492 15.10 28.72 6.89
N ALA A 493 13.93 28.69 7.53
CA ALA A 493 13.10 29.87 7.75
C ALA A 493 12.44 29.83 9.13
N THR A 494 12.14 31.01 9.66
CA THR A 494 11.25 31.17 10.83
C THR A 494 9.79 31.05 10.40
N GLN A 495 8.89 30.82 11.37
CA GLN A 495 7.46 30.77 11.08
C GLN A 495 6.96 32.08 10.45
N GLN A 496 7.44 33.24 10.93
CA GLN A 496 7.03 34.55 10.40
C GLN A 496 7.45 34.76 8.94
N GLU A 497 8.68 34.36 8.59
CA GLU A 497 9.18 34.40 7.21
C GLU A 497 8.37 33.47 6.30
N ALA A 498 8.06 32.25 6.79
CA ALA A 498 7.25 31.29 6.07
C ALA A 498 5.82 31.81 5.84
N ASP A 499 5.16 32.32 6.88
CA ASP A 499 3.81 32.87 6.78
C ASP A 499 3.76 34.03 5.76
N THR A 500 4.78 34.89 5.75
CA THR A 500 4.89 35.99 4.77
C THR A 500 5.05 35.46 3.35
N TYR A 501 5.93 34.48 3.15
CA TYR A 501 6.20 33.85 1.86
C TYR A 501 4.95 33.17 1.28
N PHE A 502 4.26 32.34 2.08
CA PHE A 502 3.06 31.62 1.64
C PHE A 502 1.79 32.48 1.62
N SER A 503 1.78 33.67 2.24
CA SER A 503 0.68 34.63 2.11
C SER A 503 0.81 35.52 0.86
N SER A 504 2.01 35.62 0.28
CA SER A 504 2.27 36.40 -0.93
C SER A 504 1.76 35.75 -2.24
N VAL A 505 0.89 34.75 -2.11
CA VAL A 505 0.41 33.91 -3.21
C VAL A 505 -0.46 34.72 -4.15
N ASP A 506 -0.10 34.67 -5.43
CA ASP A 506 -0.89 35.21 -6.52
C ASP A 506 -2.15 34.34 -6.69
N GLU A 507 -3.33 34.87 -6.32
CA GLU A 507 -4.63 34.18 -6.47
C GLU A 507 -4.90 33.74 -7.93
N SER A 508 -4.15 34.29 -8.89
CA SER A 508 -4.21 33.95 -10.31
C SER A 508 -3.36 32.72 -10.71
N ALA A 509 -2.61 32.12 -9.77
CA ALA A 509 -1.74 30.99 -10.07
C ALA A 509 -2.53 29.74 -10.50
N SER A 510 -2.14 29.13 -11.62
CA SER A 510 -2.76 27.89 -12.10
C SER A 510 -2.60 26.75 -11.10
N ALA A 511 -3.64 25.92 -10.95
CA ALA A 511 -3.58 24.71 -10.14
C ALA A 511 -2.36 23.84 -10.51
N PRO A 512 -1.75 23.14 -9.53
CA PRO A 512 -0.60 22.29 -9.80
C PRO A 512 -0.92 21.21 -10.84
N ASN A 513 0.09 20.83 -11.61
CA ASN A 513 -0.04 19.72 -12.54
C ASN A 513 -0.07 18.37 -11.77
N PHE A 514 -0.65 17.34 -12.41
CA PHE A 514 -0.78 16.01 -11.81
C PHE A 514 0.58 15.38 -11.40
N ILE A 515 1.68 15.70 -12.11
CA ILE A 515 3.01 15.19 -11.76
C ILE A 515 3.45 15.75 -10.41
N SER A 516 3.23 17.04 -10.17
CA SER A 516 3.58 17.71 -8.92
C SER A 516 2.70 17.20 -7.77
N GLU A 517 1.40 17.05 -8.00
CA GLU A 517 0.46 16.43 -7.05
C GLU A 517 0.95 15.05 -6.61
N ILE A 518 1.25 14.16 -7.57
CA ILE A 518 1.77 12.82 -7.25
C ILE A 518 3.12 12.90 -6.53
N PHE A 519 4.06 13.75 -6.97
CA PHE A 519 5.36 13.88 -6.31
C PHE A 519 5.23 14.27 -4.83
N PHE A 520 4.51 15.35 -4.53
CA PHE A 520 4.39 15.82 -3.14
C PHE A 520 3.50 14.92 -2.27
N LEU A 521 2.42 14.35 -2.82
CA LEU A 521 1.64 13.33 -2.11
C LEU A 521 2.47 12.08 -1.81
N THR A 522 3.37 11.68 -2.73
CA THR A 522 4.26 10.53 -2.51
C THR A 522 5.25 10.79 -1.39
N ILE A 523 5.84 11.99 -1.32
CA ILE A 523 6.73 12.38 -0.21
C ILE A 523 5.96 12.35 1.12
N ALA A 524 4.82 13.04 1.20
CA ALA A 524 4.04 13.10 2.45
C ALA A 524 3.53 11.72 2.89
N MET A 525 3.08 10.87 1.97
CA MET A 525 2.66 9.50 2.30
C MET A 525 3.84 8.63 2.76
N HIS A 526 5.05 8.80 2.18
CA HIS A 526 6.25 8.13 2.68
C HIS A 526 6.57 8.56 4.12
N HIS A 527 6.58 9.86 4.37
CA HIS A 527 6.90 10.47 5.66
C HIS A 527 6.03 9.89 6.78
N TYR A 528 4.70 9.98 6.64
CA TYR A 528 3.79 9.48 7.68
C TYR A 528 3.60 7.97 7.65
N GLY A 529 3.89 7.28 6.54
CA GLY A 529 3.70 5.84 6.38
C GLY A 529 4.97 5.02 6.66
N PRO A 530 5.70 4.56 5.63
CA PRO A 530 6.89 3.72 5.76
C PRO A 530 7.97 4.22 6.71
N LEU A 531 8.26 5.53 6.74
CA LEU A 531 9.33 6.05 7.59
C LEU A 531 8.98 5.90 9.07
N HIS A 532 7.73 6.16 9.44
CA HIS A 532 7.23 5.82 10.77
C HIS A 532 7.35 4.32 11.05
N SER A 533 7.01 3.45 10.09
CA SER A 533 7.14 2.00 10.28
C SER A 533 8.61 1.57 10.46
N TYR A 534 9.58 2.26 9.84
CA TYR A 534 11.01 2.04 10.09
C TYR A 534 11.43 2.43 11.49
N GLU A 535 10.92 3.55 12.01
CA GLU A 535 11.15 3.97 13.40
C GLU A 535 10.57 2.95 14.39
N VAL A 536 9.31 2.54 14.19
CA VAL A 536 8.64 1.51 15.00
C VAL A 536 9.44 0.22 15.00
N TYR A 537 9.94 -0.22 13.85
CA TYR A 537 10.80 -1.40 13.76
C TYR A 537 12.14 -1.22 14.48
N ASN A 538 12.80 -0.05 14.34
CA ASN A 538 14.02 0.25 15.07
C ASN A 538 13.81 0.19 16.60
N ASN A 539 12.68 0.73 17.08
CA ASN A 539 12.28 0.67 18.49
C ASN A 539 12.03 -0.78 18.92
N PHE A 540 11.29 -1.53 18.12
CA PHE A 540 11.02 -2.95 18.36
C PHE A 540 12.30 -3.79 18.45
N ILE A 541 13.30 -3.54 17.60
CA ILE A 541 14.61 -4.21 17.69
C ILE A 541 15.33 -3.85 19.00
N ARG A 542 15.26 -2.60 19.45
CA ARG A 542 15.82 -2.19 20.76
C ARG A 542 15.12 -2.92 21.91
N ASP A 543 13.80 -3.01 21.86
CA ASP A 543 13.00 -3.70 22.89
C ASP A 543 13.33 -5.20 22.96
N ILE A 544 13.51 -5.86 21.81
CA ILE A 544 13.98 -7.25 21.76
C ILE A 544 15.32 -7.41 22.47
N LEU A 545 16.28 -6.55 22.17
CA LEU A 545 17.62 -6.62 22.75
C LEU A 545 17.59 -6.38 24.26
N GLU A 546 16.75 -5.46 24.74
CA GLU A 546 16.60 -5.19 26.16
C GLU A 546 15.92 -6.34 26.89
N LEU A 547 14.85 -6.90 26.33
CA LEU A 547 14.19 -8.09 26.86
C LEU A 547 15.14 -9.29 26.91
N GLN A 548 15.97 -9.47 25.88
CA GLN A 548 16.98 -10.53 25.84
C GLN A 548 18.01 -10.36 26.96
N LYS A 549 18.53 -9.14 27.18
CA LYS A 549 19.45 -8.86 28.29
C LYS A 549 18.82 -9.13 29.65
N GLN A 550 17.55 -8.75 29.83
CA GLN A 550 16.83 -9.02 31.08
C GLN A 550 16.65 -10.52 31.31
N TYR A 551 16.26 -11.26 30.28
CA TYR A 551 16.18 -12.72 30.33
C TYR A 551 17.52 -13.37 30.72
N ASP A 552 18.61 -12.95 30.06
CA ASP A 552 19.94 -13.51 30.32
C ASP A 552 20.42 -13.20 31.75
N ARG A 553 20.16 -11.99 32.26
CA ARG A 553 20.45 -11.61 33.65
C ARG A 553 19.65 -12.45 34.65
N MET A 554 18.33 -12.55 34.48
CA MET A 554 17.47 -13.34 35.37
C MET A 554 17.85 -14.82 35.38
N ARG A 555 18.23 -15.36 34.22
CA ARG A 555 18.67 -16.74 34.07
C ARG A 555 20.02 -16.97 34.75
N ALA A 556 20.96 -16.03 34.64
CA ALA A 556 22.23 -16.11 35.34
C ALA A 556 22.06 -16.02 36.87
N ASP A 557 21.07 -15.27 37.34
CA ASP A 557 20.74 -15.09 38.76
C ASP A 557 19.91 -16.25 39.37
N GLN A 558 19.52 -17.24 38.56
CA GLN A 558 18.71 -18.38 38.99
C GLN A 558 19.20 -19.07 40.28
N PRO A 559 20.50 -19.32 40.49
CA PRO A 559 20.99 -19.95 41.71
C PRO A 559 20.66 -19.17 42.99
N ASN A 560 20.53 -17.84 42.91
CA ASN A 560 20.35 -16.98 44.08
C ASN A 560 18.90 -16.97 44.59
N TRP A 561 17.92 -17.11 43.69
CA TRP A 561 16.50 -17.07 44.07
C TRP A 561 15.80 -18.44 44.06
N ALA A 562 16.40 -19.49 43.48
CA ALA A 562 15.77 -20.81 43.35
C ALA A 562 15.39 -21.48 44.69
N GLY A 563 16.06 -21.11 45.79
CA GLY A 563 15.76 -21.60 47.15
C GLY A 563 14.80 -20.72 47.95
N THR A 564 14.32 -19.60 47.38
CA THR A 564 13.50 -18.61 48.10
C THR A 564 12.00 -18.85 47.90
N PRO A 565 11.11 -18.30 48.75
CA PRO A 565 9.67 -18.33 48.52
C PRO A 565 9.23 -17.67 47.21
N MET A 566 10.09 -16.86 46.59
CA MET A 566 9.82 -16.20 45.31
C MET A 566 10.23 -17.05 44.09
N ALA A 567 10.83 -18.24 44.29
CA ALA A 567 11.33 -19.08 43.21
C ALA A 567 10.28 -19.38 42.14
N ALA A 568 9.09 -19.84 42.53
CA ALA A 568 8.01 -20.16 41.59
C ALA A 568 7.58 -18.96 40.73
N ARG A 569 7.51 -17.76 41.34
CA ARG A 569 7.18 -16.52 40.63
C ARG A 569 8.29 -16.11 39.64
N ASN A 570 9.55 -16.25 40.04
CA ASN A 570 10.69 -15.90 39.19
C ASN A 570 10.83 -16.91 38.03
N GLU A 571 10.55 -18.20 38.26
CA GLU A 571 10.47 -19.20 37.20
C GLU A 571 9.35 -18.91 36.20
N GLU A 572 8.17 -18.53 36.69
CA GLU A 572 7.04 -18.13 35.83
C GLU A 572 7.39 -16.89 35.00
N LEU A 573 8.01 -15.87 35.61
CA LEU A 573 8.45 -14.68 34.90
C LEU A 573 9.52 -15.00 33.84
N LEU A 574 10.48 -15.87 34.18
CA LEU A 574 11.52 -16.32 33.24
C LEU A 574 10.90 -17.10 32.07
N ALA A 575 9.93 -17.97 32.32
CA ALA A 575 9.18 -18.68 31.28
C ALA A 575 8.36 -17.71 30.42
N HIS A 576 7.75 -16.68 31.01
CA HIS A 576 7.03 -15.64 30.30
C HIS A 576 7.96 -14.83 29.38
N CYS A 577 9.09 -14.35 29.89
CA CYS A 577 10.11 -13.64 29.11
C CYS A 577 10.60 -14.47 27.93
N LYS A 578 10.86 -15.77 28.15
CA LYS A 578 11.25 -16.69 27.07
C LYS A 578 10.16 -16.80 25.99
N THR A 579 8.90 -16.95 26.41
CA THR A 579 7.76 -17.03 25.49
C THR A 579 7.58 -15.74 24.70
N GLN A 580 7.79 -14.57 25.33
CA GLN A 580 7.75 -13.28 24.64
C GLN A 580 8.90 -13.13 23.64
N LEU A 581 10.13 -13.58 23.98
CA LEU A 581 11.26 -13.58 23.05
C LEU A 581 10.99 -14.46 21.82
N GLU A 582 10.43 -15.66 22.02
CA GLU A 582 10.04 -16.55 20.92
C GLU A 582 8.96 -15.92 20.02
N LYS A 583 7.99 -15.22 20.62
CA LYS A 583 6.97 -14.45 19.88
C LYS A 583 7.59 -13.26 19.14
N TYR A 584 8.48 -12.51 19.76
CA TYR A 584 9.14 -11.37 19.13
C TYR A 584 10.07 -11.80 18.00
N ALA A 585 10.68 -12.98 18.08
CA ALA A 585 11.46 -13.54 17.00
C ALA A 585 10.60 -13.80 15.74
N SER A 586 9.38 -14.32 15.88
CA SER A 586 8.46 -14.50 14.74
C SER A 586 7.96 -13.16 14.19
N HIS A 587 7.64 -12.21 15.08
CA HIS A 587 7.24 -10.85 14.71
C HIS A 587 8.34 -10.11 13.95
N ARG A 588 9.61 -10.27 14.36
CA ARG A 588 10.76 -9.66 13.67
C ARG A 588 10.83 -10.10 12.22
N ILE A 589 10.70 -11.39 11.97
CA ILE A 589 10.71 -11.94 10.60
C ILE A 589 9.52 -11.41 9.79
N ALA A 590 8.35 -11.26 10.41
CA ALA A 590 7.17 -10.70 9.76
C ALA A 590 7.39 -9.23 9.36
N TYR A 591 7.96 -8.39 10.23
CA TYR A 591 8.38 -7.03 9.88
C TYR A 591 9.41 -7.02 8.73
N GLU A 592 10.46 -7.82 8.83
CA GLU A 592 11.52 -7.95 7.80
C GLU A 592 10.98 -8.44 6.46
N THR A 593 9.88 -9.22 6.47
CA THR A 593 9.23 -9.70 5.26
C THR A 593 8.74 -8.55 4.39
N GLN A 594 8.15 -7.49 4.98
CA GLN A 594 7.60 -6.38 4.21
C GLN A 594 8.55 -5.18 4.14
N LEU A 595 9.18 -4.78 5.25
CA LEU A 595 10.06 -3.60 5.29
C LEU A 595 11.36 -3.80 4.50
N LEU A 596 11.85 -5.04 4.41
CA LEU A 596 13.07 -5.39 3.68
C LEU A 596 12.78 -6.10 2.35
N ASP A 597 11.57 -5.97 1.79
CA ASP A 597 11.33 -6.43 0.41
C ASP A 597 12.14 -5.58 -0.56
N GLN A 598 13.10 -6.22 -1.23
CA GLN A 598 14.00 -5.56 -2.16
C GLN A 598 13.26 -4.85 -3.29
N VAL A 599 12.15 -5.40 -3.79
CA VAL A 599 11.41 -4.76 -4.90
C VAL A 599 10.75 -3.46 -4.46
N TYR A 600 10.17 -3.44 -3.26
CA TYR A 600 9.59 -2.24 -2.68
C TYR A 600 10.68 -1.19 -2.39
N LEU A 601 11.79 -1.61 -1.77
CA LEU A 601 12.90 -0.71 -1.46
C LEU A 601 13.56 -0.15 -2.73
N ASP A 602 13.76 -0.95 -3.77
CA ASP A 602 14.29 -0.47 -5.06
C ASP A 602 13.36 0.59 -5.67
N HIS A 603 12.04 0.44 -5.49
CA HIS A 603 11.05 1.40 -5.96
C HIS A 603 11.09 2.70 -5.15
N SER A 604 11.13 2.61 -3.82
CA SER A 604 11.23 3.76 -2.92
C SER A 604 12.57 4.49 -3.07
N LEU A 605 13.69 3.79 -3.21
CA LEU A 605 15.01 4.38 -3.41
C LEU A 605 15.14 5.09 -4.77
N LYS A 606 14.48 4.59 -5.83
CA LYS A 606 14.36 5.33 -7.09
C LYS A 606 13.61 6.65 -6.90
N PHE A 607 12.54 6.64 -6.10
CA PHE A 607 11.81 7.87 -5.75
C PHE A 607 12.71 8.85 -4.98
N TYR A 608 13.42 8.38 -3.96
CA TYR A 608 14.31 9.24 -3.19
C TYR A 608 15.55 9.70 -3.96
N ASN A 609 16.00 8.98 -5.01
CA ASN A 609 16.97 9.52 -5.97
C ASN A 609 16.40 10.72 -6.73
N LEU A 610 15.14 10.66 -7.17
CA LEU A 610 14.46 11.80 -7.77
C LEU A 610 14.37 12.97 -6.77
N VAL A 611 13.99 12.71 -5.51
CA VAL A 611 13.93 13.74 -4.45
C VAL A 611 15.30 14.38 -4.22
N MET A 612 16.36 13.58 -4.03
CA MET A 612 17.73 14.10 -3.87
C MET A 612 18.15 14.98 -5.06
N ASN A 613 17.94 14.50 -6.28
CA ASN A 613 18.30 15.24 -7.49
C ASN A 613 17.44 16.51 -7.65
N TRP A 614 16.18 16.49 -7.24
CA TRP A 614 15.29 17.65 -7.26
C TRP A 614 15.76 18.71 -6.26
N MET A 615 16.09 18.33 -5.03
CA MET A 615 16.66 19.23 -4.03
C MET A 615 17.99 19.83 -4.49
N LEU A 616 18.88 19.00 -5.06
CA LEU A 616 20.15 19.45 -5.63
C LEU A 616 19.94 20.45 -6.79
N ARG A 617 18.92 20.22 -7.64
CA ARG A 617 18.56 21.14 -8.73
C ARG A 617 18.08 22.51 -8.22
N ILE A 618 17.34 22.55 -7.11
CA ILE A 618 16.87 23.81 -6.51
C ILE A 618 18.06 24.63 -6.00
N VAL A 619 19.06 23.99 -5.38
CA VAL A 619 20.22 24.69 -4.80
C VAL A 619 21.35 24.95 -5.81
N ASP A 620 21.33 24.27 -6.96
CA ASP A 620 22.26 24.51 -8.07
C ASP A 620 21.99 25.87 -8.72
N PRO A 621 22.95 26.82 -8.69
CA PRO A 621 22.78 28.13 -9.33
C PRO A 621 22.50 28.05 -10.83
N THR A 622 22.90 26.97 -11.49
CA THR A 622 22.62 26.76 -12.92
C THR A 622 21.27 26.09 -13.16
N GLY A 623 20.68 25.48 -12.14
CA GLY A 623 19.44 24.70 -12.22
C GLY A 623 19.52 23.55 -13.23
N LYS A 624 20.71 22.98 -13.50
CA LYS A 624 20.92 21.96 -14.54
C LYS A 624 21.23 20.58 -13.99
N HIS A 625 21.43 20.42 -12.68
CA HIS A 625 21.53 19.10 -12.05
C HIS A 625 20.24 18.27 -12.28
N PRO A 626 20.30 16.97 -12.63
CA PRO A 626 21.47 16.11 -12.76
C PRO A 626 22.11 16.08 -14.16
N GLU A 627 21.55 16.73 -15.18
CA GLU A 627 22.11 16.74 -16.55
C GLU A 627 23.55 17.29 -16.57
N LYS A 628 23.77 18.36 -15.80
CA LYS A 628 25.09 18.86 -15.47
C LYS A 628 25.27 18.82 -13.97
N GLN A 629 26.25 18.05 -13.52
CA GLN A 629 26.56 17.91 -12.11
C GLN A 629 26.82 19.27 -11.44
N ILE A 630 26.18 19.47 -10.28
CA ILE A 630 26.35 20.63 -9.41
C ILE A 630 27.84 20.86 -9.07
N GLN A 631 28.23 22.14 -8.98
CA GLN A 631 29.60 22.54 -8.65
C GLN A 631 29.66 23.11 -7.23
N LEU A 632 30.75 22.84 -6.52
CA LEU A 632 30.99 23.31 -5.15
C LEU A 632 32.18 24.29 -5.11
N PRO A 633 32.19 25.27 -4.19
CA PRO A 633 31.18 25.54 -3.15
C PRO A 633 29.91 26.23 -3.69
N LEU A 634 28.80 26.04 -2.98
CA LEU A 634 27.56 26.78 -3.24
C LEU A 634 27.64 28.23 -2.71
N PRO A 635 26.77 29.14 -3.20
CA PRO A 635 26.61 30.48 -2.61
C PRO A 635 26.34 30.39 -1.09
N PRO A 636 26.77 31.36 -0.27
CA PRO A 636 26.61 31.27 1.19
C PRO A 636 25.14 31.30 1.64
N THR A 637 24.26 31.94 0.87
CA THR A 637 22.83 32.06 1.14
C THR A 637 22.04 31.07 0.27
N PRO A 638 21.25 30.15 0.86
CA PRO A 638 20.41 29.26 0.10
C PRO A 638 19.30 30.02 -0.62
N PRO A 639 18.80 29.51 -1.77
CA PRO A 639 17.59 30.02 -2.40
C PRO A 639 16.40 30.01 -1.42
N GLU A 640 15.57 31.04 -1.48
CA GLU A 640 14.39 31.18 -0.61
C GLU A 640 13.42 29.99 -0.79
N THR A 641 13.21 29.55 -2.03
CA THR A 641 12.39 28.37 -2.35
C THR A 641 12.87 27.11 -1.63
N PHE A 642 14.18 26.89 -1.48
CA PHE A 642 14.74 25.77 -0.73
C PHE A 642 14.56 25.97 0.78
N ALA A 643 14.84 27.18 1.28
CA ALA A 643 14.73 27.52 2.69
C ALA A 643 13.32 27.32 3.25
N MET A 644 12.30 27.55 2.41
CA MET A 644 10.86 27.44 2.72
C MET A 644 10.28 26.03 2.59
N LEU A 645 11.06 25.03 2.16
CA LEU A 645 10.57 23.65 2.12
C LEU A 645 10.36 23.10 3.54
N PRO A 646 9.39 22.20 3.75
CA PRO A 646 9.30 21.43 4.98
C PRO A 646 10.58 20.64 5.24
N GLU A 647 11.08 20.71 6.48
CA GLU A 647 12.33 20.09 6.89
C GLU A 647 12.29 18.56 6.75
N TYR A 648 11.13 17.95 6.96
CA TYR A 648 10.96 16.51 6.86
C TYR A 648 11.35 15.96 5.48
N ILE A 649 11.23 16.74 4.40
CA ILE A 649 11.65 16.29 3.05
C ILE A 649 13.15 15.96 3.03
N PHE A 650 13.96 16.74 3.74
CA PHE A 650 15.40 16.47 3.88
C PHE A 650 15.64 15.30 4.85
N GLU A 651 14.93 15.29 5.97
CA GLU A 651 15.07 14.25 7.00
C GLU A 651 14.72 12.87 6.45
N ASP A 652 13.68 12.78 5.63
CA ASP A 652 13.21 11.56 5.02
C ASP A 652 14.27 10.89 4.14
N VAL A 653 15.02 11.69 3.37
CA VAL A 653 16.18 11.22 2.61
C VAL A 653 17.20 10.59 3.56
N ALA A 654 17.51 11.26 4.67
CA ALA A 654 18.48 10.73 5.62
C ALA A 654 17.98 9.42 6.28
N GLU A 655 16.71 9.38 6.70
CA GLU A 655 16.12 8.23 7.38
C GLU A 655 16.06 6.97 6.50
N ILE A 656 15.59 7.09 5.25
CA ILE A 656 15.50 5.93 4.37
C ILE A 656 16.88 5.34 4.07
N PHE A 657 17.87 6.18 3.78
CA PHE A 657 19.22 5.72 3.47
C PHE A 657 19.94 5.19 4.72
N LEU A 658 19.66 5.73 5.90
CA LEU A 658 20.18 5.20 7.17
C LEU A 658 19.60 3.81 7.46
N PHE A 659 18.29 3.64 7.29
CA PHE A 659 17.62 2.35 7.43
C PHE A 659 18.19 1.30 6.45
N VAL A 660 18.32 1.66 5.17
CA VAL A 660 18.88 0.78 4.15
C VAL A 660 20.35 0.44 4.43
N ALA A 661 21.17 1.43 4.80
CA ALA A 661 22.58 1.20 5.13
C ALA A 661 22.76 0.28 6.34
N LYS A 662 21.82 0.28 7.29
CA LYS A 662 21.86 -0.56 8.49
C LYS A 662 21.40 -2.00 8.24
N TYR A 663 20.34 -2.19 7.45
CA TYR A 663 19.66 -3.50 7.34
C TYR A 663 19.84 -4.20 5.99
N ILE A 664 19.95 -3.47 4.88
CA ILE A 664 20.08 -4.05 3.52
C ILE A 664 20.94 -3.17 2.61
N PRO A 665 22.25 -3.01 2.90
CA PRO A 665 23.11 -2.05 2.21
C PRO A 665 23.07 -2.15 0.68
N ARG A 666 22.99 -3.38 0.14
CA ARG A 666 22.93 -3.68 -1.29
C ARG A 666 21.84 -2.93 -2.06
N ALA A 667 20.72 -2.59 -1.42
CA ALA A 667 19.62 -1.87 -2.08
C ALA A 667 20.04 -0.44 -2.50
N ALA A 668 20.98 0.20 -1.77
CA ALA A 668 21.45 1.53 -2.09
C ALA A 668 22.43 1.59 -3.29
N ALA A 669 22.82 0.45 -3.87
CA ALA A 669 23.78 0.41 -4.97
C ALA A 669 23.33 1.23 -6.19
N VAL A 670 22.02 1.28 -6.47
CA VAL A 670 21.43 2.05 -7.58
C VAL A 670 21.43 3.56 -7.35
N SER A 671 21.60 3.99 -6.10
CA SER A 671 21.53 5.38 -5.63
C SER A 671 22.89 5.95 -5.23
N ARG A 672 23.94 5.12 -5.28
CA ARG A 672 25.23 5.41 -4.65
C ARG A 672 25.84 6.75 -5.07
N ASP A 673 25.89 7.02 -6.36
CA ASP A 673 26.57 8.21 -6.87
C ASP A 673 25.78 9.49 -6.54
N ASP A 674 24.45 9.46 -6.71
CA ASP A 674 23.56 10.57 -6.32
C ASP A 674 23.62 10.84 -4.81
N LEU A 675 23.67 9.78 -4.00
CA LEU A 675 23.80 9.88 -2.54
C LEU A 675 25.12 10.53 -2.13
N ILE A 676 26.24 10.19 -2.80
CA ILE A 676 27.53 10.84 -2.59
C ILE A 676 27.46 12.33 -2.93
N VAL A 677 26.87 12.70 -4.07
CA VAL A 677 26.69 14.10 -4.48
C VAL A 677 25.87 14.85 -3.43
N PHE A 678 24.75 14.27 -3.00
CA PHE A 678 23.85 14.85 -2.01
C PHE A 678 24.57 15.09 -0.68
N ILE A 679 25.18 14.04 -0.10
CA ILE A 679 25.88 14.11 1.18
C ILE A 679 27.01 15.15 1.14
N ILE A 680 27.88 15.13 0.12
CA ILE A 680 29.02 16.05 0.05
C ILE A 680 28.54 17.50 -0.12
N THR A 681 27.53 17.73 -0.95
CA THR A 681 26.98 19.08 -1.19
C THR A 681 26.51 19.72 0.11
N PHE A 682 25.75 18.99 0.92
CA PHE A 682 25.17 19.50 2.15
C PHE A 682 26.11 19.44 3.36
N LEU A 683 27.11 18.56 3.37
CA LEU A 683 28.20 18.62 4.36
C LEU A 683 29.14 19.81 4.08
N LYS A 684 29.40 20.14 2.81
CA LYS A 684 30.26 21.28 2.47
C LYS A 684 29.55 22.62 2.59
N SER A 685 28.24 22.65 2.34
CA SER A 685 27.43 23.88 2.35
C SER A 685 26.72 24.04 3.69
N SER A 686 27.52 24.21 4.76
CA SER A 686 27.02 24.20 6.13
C SER A 686 25.93 25.21 6.46
N SER A 687 25.84 26.30 5.70
CA SER A 687 24.82 27.33 5.84
C SER A 687 23.44 26.91 5.35
N TYR A 688 23.29 25.80 4.62
CA TYR A 688 22.02 25.36 4.05
C TYR A 688 21.16 24.58 5.03
N ILE A 689 21.77 23.99 6.07
CA ILE A 689 21.09 23.15 7.05
C ILE A 689 21.32 23.74 8.44
N LYS A 690 20.24 24.18 9.09
CA LYS A 690 20.30 24.81 10.41
C LYS A 690 20.64 23.83 11.53
N LYS A 691 20.12 22.59 11.48
CA LYS A 691 20.26 21.60 12.55
C LYS A 691 21.49 20.69 12.33
N PRO A 692 22.48 20.69 13.24
CA PRO A 692 23.67 19.83 13.13
C PRO A 692 23.35 18.33 13.08
N TYR A 693 22.25 17.91 13.71
CA TYR A 693 21.81 16.51 13.74
C TYR A 693 21.50 15.92 12.36
N LEU A 694 20.94 16.70 11.43
CA LEU A 694 20.68 16.22 10.08
C LEU A 694 22.00 15.88 9.35
N LYS A 695 23.04 16.72 9.51
CA LYS A 695 24.38 16.41 8.98
C LYS A 695 25.00 15.20 9.66
N ALA A 696 24.77 15.02 10.96
CA ALA A 696 25.23 13.84 11.69
C ALA A 696 24.67 12.55 11.06
N LYS A 697 23.38 12.53 10.70
CA LYS A 697 22.77 11.41 9.96
C LYS A 697 23.44 11.16 8.61
N LEU A 698 23.78 12.22 7.84
CA LEU A 698 24.51 12.06 6.56
C LEU A 698 25.89 11.39 6.74
N VAL A 699 26.63 11.79 7.79
CA VAL A 699 27.90 11.15 8.14
C VAL A 699 27.70 9.72 8.61
N GLU A 700 26.64 9.45 9.37
CA GLU A 700 26.30 8.11 9.85
C GLU A 700 25.97 7.16 8.69
N ILE A 701 25.29 7.63 7.64
CA ILE A 701 25.05 6.86 6.40
C ILE A 701 26.38 6.43 5.79
N LEU A 702 27.32 7.36 5.59
CA LEU A 702 28.66 7.02 5.07
C LEU A 702 29.37 6.02 5.99
N PHE A 703 29.30 6.23 7.30
CA PHE A 703 29.88 5.31 8.28
C PHE A 703 29.36 3.87 8.09
N TYR A 704 28.05 3.64 8.01
CA TYR A 704 27.49 2.30 7.82
C TYR A 704 27.95 1.61 6.53
N PHE A 705 28.20 2.38 5.46
CA PHE A 705 28.77 1.83 4.23
C PHE A 705 30.28 1.58 4.29
N THR A 706 31.00 2.27 5.19
CA THR A 706 32.43 2.01 5.46
C THR A 706 32.67 0.92 6.50
N PHE A 707 31.72 0.70 7.40
CA PHE A 707 31.85 -0.19 8.53
C PHE A 707 31.45 -1.62 8.15
N ARG A 708 32.33 -2.59 8.44
CA ARG A 708 32.12 -4.05 8.30
C ARG A 708 31.72 -4.53 6.89
N SER A 709 32.68 -4.83 6.01
CA SER A 709 32.52 -5.63 4.77
C SER A 709 31.40 -5.26 3.76
N ASN A 710 30.52 -4.31 4.07
CA ASN A 710 29.35 -3.90 3.28
C ASN A 710 29.74 -3.17 2.00
N ASP A 711 30.96 -2.63 1.94
CA ASP A 711 31.50 -1.98 0.75
C ASP A 711 31.60 -2.93 -0.45
N ARG A 712 31.74 -4.25 -0.25
CA ARG A 712 31.90 -5.18 -1.38
C ARG A 712 30.67 -5.26 -2.28
N GLU A 713 29.46 -5.04 -1.74
CA GLU A 713 28.22 -5.13 -2.50
C GLU A 713 27.79 -3.78 -3.10
N VAL A 714 28.05 -2.68 -2.38
CA VAL A 714 27.61 -1.33 -2.78
C VAL A 714 28.71 -0.59 -3.56
N GLY A 715 29.97 -0.81 -3.22
CA GLY A 715 31.12 -0.08 -3.76
C GLY A 715 31.16 1.39 -3.33
N MET A 716 30.64 1.72 -2.15
CA MET A 716 30.58 3.10 -1.64
C MET A 716 31.97 3.70 -1.41
N VAL A 717 32.91 2.96 -0.83
CA VAL A 717 34.30 3.39 -0.65
C VAL A 717 34.99 3.54 -2.00
N THR A 718 34.70 2.64 -2.94
CA THR A 718 35.20 2.77 -4.33
C THR A 718 34.70 4.07 -4.96
N ALA A 719 33.43 4.41 -4.79
CA ALA A 719 32.87 5.64 -5.30
C ALA A 719 33.43 6.88 -4.58
N MET A 720 33.61 6.85 -3.25
CA MET A 720 34.31 7.91 -2.52
C MET A 720 35.77 8.10 -2.97
N ASN A 721 36.39 7.07 -3.53
CA ASN A 721 37.77 7.08 -4.04
C ASN A 721 37.90 7.38 -5.54
N SER A 722 36.79 7.57 -6.26
CA SER A 722 36.80 7.80 -7.71
C SER A 722 35.94 8.97 -8.15
N HIS A 723 34.89 9.29 -7.41
CA HIS A 723 33.94 10.33 -7.78
C HIS A 723 34.55 11.75 -7.60
N PRO A 724 34.47 12.65 -8.61
CA PRO A 724 35.16 13.94 -8.59
C PRO A 724 34.84 14.83 -7.39
N LEU A 725 33.57 14.93 -6.98
CA LEU A 725 33.21 15.73 -5.79
C LEU A 725 33.76 15.11 -4.50
N ALA A 726 33.83 13.77 -4.41
CA ALA A 726 34.36 13.10 -3.24
C ALA A 726 35.85 13.37 -3.11
N LEU A 727 36.60 13.17 -4.19
CA LEU A 727 38.03 13.44 -4.25
C LEU A 727 38.38 14.89 -3.90
N ASN A 728 37.55 15.86 -4.28
CA ASN A 728 37.85 17.28 -4.07
C ASN A 728 37.34 17.84 -2.74
N HIS A 729 36.22 17.35 -2.22
CA HIS A 729 35.51 18.04 -1.12
C HIS A 729 35.23 17.18 0.12
N LEU A 730 35.20 15.84 0.02
CA LEU A 730 34.78 14.97 1.13
C LEU A 730 35.63 15.18 2.37
N LEU A 731 36.96 15.15 2.23
CA LEU A 731 37.89 15.26 3.35
C LEU A 731 37.75 16.62 4.06
N SER A 732 37.73 17.71 3.28
CA SER A 732 37.55 19.08 3.77
C SER A 732 36.20 19.26 4.49
N ALA A 733 35.13 18.68 3.94
CA ALA A 733 33.79 18.74 4.53
C ALA A 733 33.73 17.97 5.87
N LEU A 734 34.32 16.78 5.95
CA LEU A 734 34.38 15.99 7.18
C LEU A 734 35.19 16.68 8.28
N MET A 735 36.35 17.27 7.95
CA MET A 735 37.14 18.05 8.92
C MET A 735 36.39 19.28 9.42
N SER A 736 35.73 20.01 8.51
CA SER A 736 34.91 21.18 8.89
C SER A 736 33.78 20.75 9.83
N PHE A 737 33.08 19.67 9.51
CA PHE A 737 31.99 19.17 10.33
C PHE A 737 32.47 18.62 11.69
N TYR A 738 33.66 17.99 11.76
CA TYR A 738 34.29 17.56 13.00
C TYR A 738 34.47 18.73 14.00
N VAL A 739 34.77 19.91 13.48
CA VAL A 739 34.88 21.15 14.26
C VAL A 739 33.49 21.68 14.63
N GLU A 740 32.54 21.70 13.68
CA GLU A 740 31.17 22.20 13.90
C GLU A 740 30.44 21.45 15.03
N VAL A 741 30.64 20.13 15.16
CA VAL A 741 29.99 19.32 16.21
C VAL A 741 30.48 19.61 17.62
N GLU A 742 31.51 20.43 17.81
CA GLU A 742 31.89 20.88 19.15
C GLU A 742 30.80 21.75 19.79
N GLN A 743 29.99 22.44 18.99
CA GLN A 743 28.94 23.38 19.43
C GLN A 743 27.58 23.08 18.78
N THR A 744 26.99 21.90 19.06
CA THR A 744 25.68 21.54 18.49
C THR A 744 24.47 22.21 19.17
N GLY A 745 24.65 22.76 20.38
CA GLY A 745 23.63 23.49 21.14
C GLY A 745 22.61 22.63 21.89
N ALA A 746 22.83 21.32 22.01
CA ALA A 746 21.86 20.39 22.59
C ALA A 746 22.21 19.91 24.00
N HIS A 747 21.22 19.48 24.79
CA HIS A 747 21.45 19.00 26.16
C HIS A 747 22.32 17.73 26.23
N THR A 748 22.35 16.90 25.17
CA THR A 748 23.17 15.67 25.06
C THR A 748 24.46 15.87 24.25
N GLN A 749 24.73 17.09 23.80
CA GLN A 749 25.83 17.44 22.88
C GLN A 749 27.19 16.88 23.28
N PHE A 750 27.49 16.85 24.57
CA PHE A 750 28.79 16.39 25.07
C PHE A 750 29.09 14.94 24.66
N TYR A 751 28.11 14.04 24.72
CA TYR A 751 28.30 12.64 24.36
C TYR A 751 28.09 12.40 22.86
N ASP A 752 27.14 13.10 22.25
CA ASP A 752 26.83 12.95 20.82
C ASP A 752 28.03 13.27 19.94
N LYS A 753 28.83 14.30 20.29
CA LYS A 753 30.00 14.70 19.49
C LYS A 753 31.01 13.58 19.32
N PHE A 754 31.24 12.76 20.35
CA PHE A 754 32.21 11.66 20.27
C PHE A 754 31.74 10.56 19.33
N ASN A 755 30.44 10.23 19.31
CA ASN A 755 29.87 9.28 18.36
C ASN A 755 30.00 9.78 16.91
N ILE A 756 29.70 11.05 16.66
CA ILE A 756 29.83 11.64 15.32
C ILE A 756 31.30 11.65 14.87
N ARG A 757 32.22 12.05 15.76
CA ARG A 757 33.66 12.05 15.49
C ARG A 757 34.23 10.65 15.28
N TYR A 758 33.69 9.64 15.96
CA TYR A 758 33.99 8.24 15.70
C TYR A 758 33.57 7.85 14.28
N ASN A 759 32.34 8.18 13.85
CA ASN A 759 31.86 7.93 12.49
C ASN A 759 32.77 8.57 11.44
N ILE A 760 33.13 9.85 11.62
CA ILE A 760 34.08 10.58 10.75
C ILE A 760 35.43 9.84 10.69
N SER A 761 35.96 9.41 11.84
CA SER A 761 37.25 8.73 11.93
C SER A 761 37.27 7.40 11.16
N GLN A 762 36.16 6.67 11.15
CA GLN A 762 36.04 5.42 10.38
C GLN A 762 36.00 5.69 8.87
N ILE A 763 35.32 6.76 8.45
CA ILE A 763 35.32 7.19 7.05
C ILE A 763 36.74 7.59 6.62
N PHE A 764 37.47 8.36 7.45
CA PHE A 764 38.87 8.69 7.18
C PHE A 764 39.73 7.44 7.00
N LYS A 765 39.59 6.44 7.88
CA LYS A 765 40.31 5.17 7.75
C LYS A 765 40.00 4.45 6.43
N ALA A 766 38.74 4.47 6.00
CA ALA A 766 38.30 3.80 4.77
C ALA A 766 38.87 4.46 3.50
N ILE A 767 38.96 5.79 3.45
CA ILE A 767 39.47 6.52 2.29
C ILE A 767 40.99 6.76 2.33
N TRP A 768 41.64 6.46 3.46
CA TRP A 768 43.07 6.74 3.70
C TRP A 768 44.01 6.09 2.67
N GLY A 769 43.63 4.98 2.06
CA GLY A 769 44.44 4.31 1.04
C GLY A 769 44.69 5.16 -0.22
N ASN A 770 43.83 6.15 -0.50
CA ASN A 770 43.86 6.93 -1.73
C ASN A 770 44.84 8.12 -1.65
N HIS A 771 45.75 8.21 -2.62
CA HIS A 771 46.74 9.29 -2.69
C HIS A 771 46.11 10.68 -2.93
N VAL A 772 44.98 10.76 -3.64
CA VAL A 772 44.32 12.05 -3.92
C VAL A 772 43.75 12.66 -2.62
N HIS A 773 43.14 11.84 -1.77
CA HIS A 773 42.66 12.28 -0.44
C HIS A 773 43.80 12.75 0.46
N LYS A 774 44.97 12.08 0.42
CA LYS A 774 46.17 12.53 1.15
C LYS A 774 46.68 13.88 0.64
N GLU A 775 46.64 14.10 -0.67
CA GLU A 775 47.03 15.38 -1.24
C GLU A 775 46.07 16.49 -0.81
N LYS A 776 44.76 16.24 -0.80
CA LYS A 776 43.78 17.20 -0.27
C LYS A 776 43.96 17.50 1.21
N LEU A 777 44.37 16.52 2.02
CA LEU A 777 44.75 16.79 3.41
C LEU A 777 45.94 17.74 3.50
N ARG A 778 46.95 17.55 2.64
CA ARG A 778 48.13 18.41 2.57
C ARG A 778 47.75 19.83 2.14
N GLU A 779 46.85 19.97 1.18
CA GLU A 779 46.30 21.27 0.78
C GLU A 779 45.56 21.93 1.95
N GLU A 780 44.65 21.23 2.63
CA GLU A 780 43.90 21.79 3.76
C GLU A 780 44.79 22.14 4.96
N SER A 781 45.88 21.41 5.20
CA SER A 781 46.85 21.75 6.26
C SER A 781 47.53 23.10 6.08
N ARG A 782 47.51 23.67 4.86
CA ARG A 782 47.98 25.04 4.60
C ARG A 782 46.97 26.09 5.05
N ASN A 783 45.70 25.73 5.22
CA ASN A 783 44.69 26.56 5.86
C ASN A 783 44.84 26.45 7.39
N ILE A 784 45.84 27.14 7.92
CA ILE A 784 46.33 26.99 9.30
C ILE A 784 45.18 27.14 10.30
N ASP A 785 44.32 28.14 10.16
CA ASP A 785 43.26 28.43 11.13
C ASP A 785 42.25 27.28 11.27
N SER A 786 41.80 26.74 10.14
CA SER A 786 40.85 25.62 10.11
C SER A 786 41.50 24.31 10.57
N PHE A 787 42.69 24.02 10.04
CA PHE A 787 43.38 22.76 10.30
C PHE A 787 43.90 22.64 11.74
N VAL A 788 44.46 23.71 12.30
CA VAL A 788 44.92 23.74 13.69
C VAL A 788 43.74 23.56 14.64
N ARG A 789 42.58 24.17 14.34
CA ARG A 789 41.37 23.97 15.16
C ARG A 789 40.90 22.52 15.15
N PHE A 790 40.89 21.87 13.99
CA PHE A 790 40.60 20.43 13.88
C PHE A 790 41.60 19.58 14.68
N ALA A 791 42.90 19.81 14.51
CA ALA A 791 43.95 19.06 15.19
C ALA A 791 43.90 19.23 16.72
N ASN A 792 43.63 20.45 17.20
CA ASN A 792 43.49 20.73 18.63
C ASN A 792 42.30 20.00 19.24
N LEU A 793 41.13 20.00 18.57
CA LEU A 793 39.96 19.26 19.05
C LEU A 793 40.22 17.76 19.06
N LEU A 794 40.87 17.23 18.03
CA LEU A 794 41.26 15.81 17.97
C LEU A 794 42.18 15.43 19.13
N MET A 795 43.21 16.24 19.43
CA MET A 795 44.13 15.98 20.54
C MET A 795 43.41 16.06 21.90
N ASN A 796 42.58 17.08 22.10
CA ASN A 796 41.78 17.22 23.32
C ASN A 796 40.87 16.01 23.56
N ASP A 797 40.20 15.54 22.51
CA ASP A 797 39.34 14.36 22.58
C ASP A 797 40.11 13.11 22.94
N VAL A 798 41.30 12.89 22.37
CA VAL A 798 42.15 11.73 22.70
C VAL A 798 42.56 11.77 24.17
N THR A 799 42.97 12.93 24.69
CA THR A 799 43.34 13.06 26.11
C THR A 799 42.14 12.79 27.03
N PHE A 800 40.99 13.40 26.75
CA PHE A 800 39.78 13.21 27.56
C PHE A 800 39.28 11.76 27.51
N LEU A 801 39.12 11.19 26.30
CA LEU A 801 38.56 9.85 26.13
C LEU A 801 39.48 8.79 26.75
N LEU A 802 40.80 8.93 26.70
CA LEU A 802 41.72 7.99 27.33
C LEU A 802 41.60 8.02 28.86
N ASP A 803 41.59 9.22 29.45
CA ASP A 803 41.45 9.39 30.91
C ASP A 803 40.09 8.86 31.40
N GLU A 804 39.00 9.25 30.73
CA GLU A 804 37.64 8.78 31.05
C GLU A 804 37.54 7.24 30.91
N SER A 805 38.13 6.66 29.85
CA SER A 805 38.15 5.19 29.66
C SER A 805 38.86 4.48 30.81
N LEU A 806 40.05 4.96 31.21
CA LEU A 806 40.82 4.36 32.30
C LEU A 806 40.11 4.52 33.65
N ARG A 807 39.50 5.69 33.88
CA ARG A 807 38.70 5.95 35.08
C ARG A 807 37.49 5.02 35.17
N LYS A 808 36.76 4.83 34.06
CA LYS A 808 35.63 3.89 34.00
C LYS A 808 36.06 2.44 34.17
N LEU A 809 37.22 2.04 33.64
CA LEU A 809 37.76 0.69 33.88
C LEU A 809 38.13 0.47 35.35
N ALA A 810 38.73 1.47 36.01
CA ALA A 810 39.02 1.42 37.44
C ALA A 810 37.74 1.37 38.30
N GLU A 811 36.71 2.15 37.93
CA GLU A 811 35.39 2.12 38.56
C GLU A 811 34.74 0.73 38.42
N ILE A 812 34.78 0.13 37.22
CA ILE A 812 34.30 -1.23 36.98
C ILE A 812 35.06 -2.23 37.85
N HIS A 813 36.39 -2.13 37.96
CA HIS A 813 37.18 -3.01 38.82
C HIS A 813 36.82 -2.82 40.30
N SER A 814 36.64 -1.58 40.78
CA SER A 814 36.22 -1.31 42.16
C SER A 814 34.89 -2.00 42.45
N ILE A 815 33.90 -1.79 41.58
CA ILE A 815 32.58 -2.42 41.70
C ILE A 815 32.72 -3.96 41.67
N GLN A 816 33.54 -4.52 40.79
CA GLN A 816 33.79 -5.96 40.75
C GLN A 816 34.41 -6.49 42.05
N THR A 817 35.34 -5.75 42.65
CA THR A 817 35.98 -6.12 43.92
C THR A 817 35.02 -6.00 45.10
N GLU A 818 34.19 -4.95 45.10
CA GLU A 818 33.10 -4.79 46.07
C GLU A 818 32.09 -5.94 45.95
N MET A 819 31.71 -6.32 44.72
CA MET A 819 30.82 -7.47 44.45
C MET A 819 31.43 -8.82 44.87
N ASP A 820 32.76 -8.97 44.84
CA ASP A 820 33.45 -10.17 45.32
C ASP A 820 33.37 -10.31 46.85
N ASN A 821 33.29 -9.20 47.59
CA ASN A 821 33.06 -9.20 49.04
C ASN A 821 31.56 -9.25 49.38
N LYS A 822 30.96 -10.43 49.24
CA LYS A 822 29.51 -10.66 49.38
C LYS A 822 28.90 -10.10 50.67
N ASP A 823 29.56 -10.28 51.81
CA ASP A 823 29.00 -9.86 53.11
C ASP A 823 28.87 -8.33 53.23
N GLU A 824 29.83 -7.59 52.67
CA GLU A 824 29.85 -6.13 52.70
C GLU A 824 28.96 -5.55 51.60
N TRP A 825 28.94 -6.16 50.42
CA TRP A 825 28.08 -5.80 49.30
C TRP A 825 26.58 -5.96 49.61
N GLU A 826 26.19 -7.07 50.23
CA GLU A 826 24.80 -7.31 50.65
C GLU A 826 24.35 -6.37 51.79
N SER A 827 25.31 -5.82 52.55
CA SER A 827 25.05 -4.83 53.60
C SER A 827 24.87 -3.40 53.07
N GLN A 828 25.32 -3.12 51.84
CA GLN A 828 25.08 -1.83 51.19
C GLN A 828 23.59 -1.71 50.88
N THR A 829 22.94 -0.74 51.51
CA THR A 829 21.50 -0.53 51.37
C THR A 829 21.19 -0.23 49.91
N GLN A 830 20.33 -1.04 49.27
CA GLN A 830 19.77 -0.71 47.96
C GLN A 830 19.02 0.62 48.07
N VAL A 831 19.69 1.72 47.76
CA VAL A 831 19.03 3.00 47.55
C VAL A 831 18.19 2.82 46.28
N ARG A 832 16.88 2.70 46.49
CA ARG A 832 15.86 2.63 45.44
C ARG A 832 15.85 3.88 44.57
#